data_AF-A0AAN6R666-F1
#
_entry.id   AF-A0AAN6R666-F1
#
_cell.length_a   1.000
_cell.length_b   1.000
_cell.length_c   1.000
_cell.angle_alpha   90.00
_cell.angle_beta   90.00
_cell.angle_gamma   90.00
#
_symmetry.space_group_name_H-M   'P 1'
#
loop_
_entity.id
_entity.type
_entity.pdbx_description
1 polymer ?
#
loop_
_entity_poly.entity_id
_entity_poly.type
_entity_poly.pdbx_seq_one_letter_code
_entity_poly.pdbx_strand_id
1 'polypeptide(L)'
;MQNNSALGNVRIPKATASPKTPVQPSPSQTVPASPSSSVATIYSHLSTGSTRKNEALKKAIEEHIKTLPEHDRRRFREASKRLDISDQMDDLVRLHKVREARSTMASKAARVETFLKFLGRFMGGVAIGIQANPEMSAIIVGGLRVILDCAFQFIEYYTKLIDMIDKLAPYVKPLESYFANATQYPDIVDSTARVYGKLLQFCREAHRVFIDDNGVQVKTWRSFLRSQWKTFHDNFGSIREDIREATAVLTFTTHGVQLDALITENKRLVLDWFNAPKFEHRHKEILSQRHPKTADWLLGTDQFKAWLGDQDSSLLWCHGKAGVGKSVIASNVIDYLSGQYPKQNNIGILYVYYDYRNERLKDLGLVISGIMFQLCQKCNTMTPKLNTFKDKRHDPLVECTPDLYSEVARSFKKIFLIVDALDECPVKDRDKIIGFLFKAMDIPHTKIFVTSRKEIDIHLAFSGSGARTIGIREQDSAGDIKTFVTDKVKELKDGKNGKRLRLPDDSLEEEIIRSLIDKSEGMILWANLQLQELCELSKTGTASEMRRALLELPQGLDETYIRIMNQIAQLKPKHRQTVALNTLMWVLYAKLPLSIITQLPYAVSFSDIDRTEIVNIEAILEYCRGLIAVNENSIKPLKSTIHLLHYSVKEFLTRPEKDSVYWAQLKSKTRANDTLAISCLRYLQHSPLGEGPRSRVHELRRLLREYPFLHYAAKHFDKHVERSLDNSGSLSKECVDGMDTIFQNRKAIAAILQLKAMHDNPRSEDYNSATQSPILEADPKLAIYSSNLINVPPVFQKYATGPPPKDALHRVVANGESKLAARLINDGRPVDKPDDSGVYPIYYACNSGDESTVSLLLDHKVQVNVACGGLGSPLQAAAAHGYEQIVRMLLREGAQNIISNPNGEHTSAIVAAVNRGHANVVKLLLGQGVDVESRGKGFRSILELASSGGYYDVVKLLLDHGAQVNPQDISDRSALESACGAHQWSCDYRLVKLLLDEGADLSSQGPKALESAVKLGRYEVVQLLLDRGVVANTPGGVNGTALAMASGSGREDIVNLLIEKGADVNFQGNGNNAPLHEASFSGQENIVKLLVEKGADVNAGRGQLGSALQAASFKGYEGIVKLLLDYGADVNCQDEDRHQNSALQHASFQGHKKIVELLLEKRPDIDAMGTHGSALAAAYTARHDAIVDLLLAKGALDVRLLYKRKRRN
;
A
#
# COMPACT_ATOMS: atom_id res chain seq x y z
N MET A 1 -59.26 -28.10 24.80
CA MET A 1 -60.00 -29.21 24.16
C MET A 1 -58.95 -30.01 23.39
N GLN A 2 -58.65 -31.25 23.79
CA GLN A 2 -59.16 -32.49 23.17
C GLN A 2 -58.86 -32.54 21.65
N ASN A 3 -57.94 -33.34 21.11
CA ASN A 3 -57.62 -34.79 21.20
C ASN A 3 -58.25 -35.63 20.07
N ASN A 4 -57.44 -36.59 19.59
CA ASN A 4 -57.76 -37.84 18.89
C ASN A 4 -58.20 -37.82 17.41
N SER A 5 -57.25 -38.28 16.57
CA SER A 5 -57.47 -39.38 15.62
C SER A 5 -56.23 -40.31 15.68
N ALA A 6 -56.34 -41.60 15.31
CA ALA A 6 -55.22 -42.56 15.46
C ALA A 6 -55.32 -43.82 14.57
N LEU A 7 -54.20 -44.17 13.91
CA LEU A 7 -53.89 -45.43 13.20
C LEU A 7 -52.35 -45.51 13.06
N GLY A 8 -51.63 -46.64 13.17
CA GLY A 8 -51.99 -47.94 13.75
C GLY A 8 -51.48 -49.18 12.97
N ASN A 9 -50.24 -49.65 13.19
CA ASN A 9 -49.85 -51.09 13.23
C ASN A 9 -48.33 -51.35 13.40
N VAL A 10 -47.95 -52.59 13.78
CA VAL A 10 -46.71 -52.89 14.55
C VAL A 10 -46.18 -54.36 14.36
N ARG A 11 -44.84 -54.54 14.26
CA ARG A 11 -43.95 -55.73 14.61
C ARG A 11 -43.72 -56.99 13.71
N ILE A 12 -42.42 -57.26 13.46
CA ILE A 12 -41.58 -58.48 13.75
C ILE A 12 -41.92 -59.86 13.11
N PRO A 13 -40.97 -60.52 12.40
CA PRO A 13 -40.00 -61.52 12.95
C PRO A 13 -38.55 -61.33 12.42
N LYS A 14 -37.46 -62.03 12.82
CA LYS A 14 -36.92 -62.71 14.03
C LYS A 14 -35.71 -63.57 13.55
N ALA A 15 -34.51 -63.39 14.16
CA ALA A 15 -33.44 -64.41 14.36
C ALA A 15 -32.82 -65.13 13.12
N THR A 16 -31.67 -65.81 13.18
CA THR A 16 -30.68 -66.16 14.25
C THR A 16 -29.31 -65.46 13.97
N ALA A 17 -28.07 -65.82 14.39
CA ALA A 17 -27.49 -66.93 15.19
C ALA A 17 -26.14 -66.53 15.87
N SER A 18 -25.60 -67.43 16.69
CA SER A 18 -24.20 -67.53 17.19
C SER A 18 -23.92 -69.03 17.47
N PRO A 19 -22.72 -69.57 17.88
CA PRO A 19 -21.61 -68.93 18.62
C PRO A 19 -20.16 -69.36 18.22
N LYS A 20 -19.13 -68.75 18.87
CA LYS A 20 -18.06 -69.46 19.63
C LYS A 20 -17.07 -68.49 20.31
N THR A 21 -16.70 -68.82 21.56
CA THR A 21 -15.60 -68.27 22.38
C THR A 21 -14.34 -69.15 22.24
N PRO A 22 -13.17 -68.95 22.92
CA PRO A 22 -12.81 -67.95 23.95
C PRO A 22 -11.40 -67.27 23.82
N VAL A 23 -11.12 -66.34 24.75
CA VAL A 23 -9.85 -66.05 25.52
C VAL A 23 -8.44 -66.09 24.85
N GLN A 24 -7.56 -65.21 25.36
CA GLN A 24 -6.12 -65.05 25.03
C GLN A 24 -5.28 -66.35 25.18
N PRO A 25 -4.08 -66.41 24.55
CA PRO A 25 -2.87 -66.02 25.30
C PRO A 25 -1.79 -65.26 24.49
N SER A 26 -0.86 -64.63 25.21
CA SER A 26 0.50 -64.24 24.74
C SER A 26 1.46 -65.44 24.90
N PRO A 27 2.73 -65.49 24.37
CA PRO A 27 3.67 -64.36 24.20
C PRO A 27 4.68 -64.50 23.00
N SER A 28 5.89 -63.94 23.17
CA SER A 28 7.18 -64.23 22.50
C SER A 28 7.45 -63.78 21.04
N GLN A 29 8.22 -62.69 20.94
CA GLN A 29 9.41 -62.46 20.09
C GLN A 29 9.61 -63.26 18.77
N THR A 30 9.78 -62.53 17.66
CA THR A 30 10.98 -62.62 16.79
C THR A 30 11.14 -61.36 15.91
N VAL A 31 12.39 -61.03 15.59
CA VAL A 31 12.85 -59.99 14.63
C VAL A 31 13.61 -60.78 13.55
N PRO A 32 13.41 -60.59 12.21
CA PRO A 32 13.85 -59.36 11.54
C PRO A 32 13.14 -58.92 10.23
N ALA A 33 13.22 -57.62 9.90
CA ALA A 33 13.55 -57.08 8.57
C ALA A 33 13.61 -55.53 8.58
N SER A 34 14.49 -54.92 7.79
CA SER A 34 14.65 -53.46 7.66
C SER A 34 13.81 -52.86 6.53
N PRO A 35 13.14 -51.70 6.71
CA PRO A 35 12.36 -51.06 5.65
C PRO A 35 13.27 -50.27 4.67
N SER A 36 13.32 -50.68 3.41
CA SER A 36 14.21 -50.09 2.38
C SER A 36 13.46 -49.32 1.29
N SER A 37 12.59 -48.38 1.65
CA SER A 37 11.87 -47.50 0.69
C SER A 37 11.50 -46.15 1.32
N SER A 38 12.26 -45.08 1.02
CA SER A 38 12.06 -43.78 1.70
C SER A 38 12.44 -42.52 0.90
N VAL A 39 12.81 -42.61 -0.38
CA VAL A 39 13.23 -41.43 -1.20
C VAL A 39 12.35 -41.24 -2.44
N ALA A 40 12.21 -42.24 -3.32
CA ALA A 40 11.41 -42.13 -4.54
C ALA A 40 9.96 -41.68 -4.28
N THR A 41 9.33 -42.20 -3.21
CA THR A 41 7.96 -41.87 -2.79
C THR A 41 7.78 -40.39 -2.39
N ILE A 42 8.85 -39.68 -2.04
CA ILE A 42 8.78 -38.25 -1.70
C ILE A 42 8.58 -37.40 -2.96
N TYR A 43 9.18 -37.80 -4.09
CA TYR A 43 9.09 -37.06 -5.35
C TYR A 43 7.77 -37.32 -6.10
N SER A 44 7.20 -38.53 -6.02
CA SER A 44 5.94 -38.85 -6.69
C SER A 44 4.75 -38.00 -6.24
N HIS A 45 4.75 -37.51 -4.99
CA HIS A 45 3.67 -36.68 -4.44
C HIS A 45 3.74 -35.19 -4.83
N LEU A 46 4.78 -34.75 -5.57
CA LEU A 46 4.94 -33.34 -5.98
C LEU A 46 4.45 -33.04 -7.41
N SER A 47 3.99 -34.05 -8.16
CA SER A 47 3.72 -33.93 -9.60
C SER A 47 2.25 -33.65 -9.99
N THR A 48 1.32 -33.54 -9.03
CA THR A 48 -0.13 -33.51 -9.29
C THR A 48 -0.87 -32.33 -8.63
N GLY A 49 -0.21 -31.20 -8.43
CA GLY A 49 -0.79 -30.00 -7.79
C GLY A 49 -0.77 -28.77 -8.70
N SER A 50 -1.88 -28.00 -8.72
CA SER A 50 -2.00 -26.76 -9.50
C SER A 50 -0.93 -25.71 -9.12
N THR A 51 -0.18 -25.21 -10.10
CA THR A 51 1.09 -24.51 -9.90
C THR A 51 0.95 -22.98 -9.72
N ARG A 52 0.91 -22.52 -8.46
CA ARG A 52 1.05 -21.09 -8.11
C ARG A 52 2.52 -20.64 -8.22
N LYS A 53 2.75 -19.49 -8.86
CA LYS A 53 4.09 -18.89 -9.02
C LYS A 53 4.63 -18.38 -7.67
N ASN A 54 5.86 -18.76 -7.32
CA ASN A 54 6.51 -18.36 -6.06
C ASN A 54 7.22 -17.00 -6.18
N GLU A 55 6.46 -15.92 -6.07
CA GLU A 55 6.94 -14.54 -6.28
C GLU A 55 7.94 -14.07 -5.20
N ALA A 56 7.82 -14.57 -3.97
CA ALA A 56 8.76 -14.27 -2.88
C ALA A 56 10.15 -14.85 -3.16
N LEU A 57 10.22 -16.11 -3.59
CA LEU A 57 11.47 -16.75 -3.99
C LEU A 57 12.10 -16.05 -5.20
N LYS A 58 11.29 -15.65 -6.19
CA LYS A 58 11.74 -14.85 -7.34
C LYS A 58 12.41 -13.54 -6.87
N LYS A 59 11.73 -12.73 -6.05
CA LYS A 59 12.27 -11.46 -5.53
C LYS A 59 13.56 -11.66 -4.73
N ALA A 60 13.60 -12.67 -3.86
CA ALA A 60 14.80 -13.01 -3.09
C ALA A 60 16.04 -13.28 -3.97
N ILE A 61 15.85 -14.04 -5.05
CA ILE A 61 16.92 -14.36 -5.99
C ILE A 61 17.31 -13.12 -6.81
N GLU A 62 16.36 -12.30 -7.26
CA GLU A 62 16.63 -11.05 -7.98
C GLU A 62 17.42 -10.04 -7.13
N GLU A 63 17.11 -9.94 -5.83
CA GLU A 63 17.88 -9.14 -4.88
C GLU A 63 19.27 -9.77 -4.61
N HIS A 64 19.33 -11.08 -4.37
CA HIS A 64 20.60 -11.75 -4.09
C HIS A 64 21.57 -11.71 -5.29
N ILE A 65 21.09 -11.90 -6.53
CA ILE A 65 21.92 -11.81 -7.75
C ILE A 65 22.57 -10.43 -7.88
N LYS A 66 21.86 -9.34 -7.56
CA LYS A 66 22.43 -7.98 -7.55
C LYS A 66 23.63 -7.86 -6.59
N THR A 67 23.67 -8.66 -5.51
CA THR A 67 24.79 -8.73 -4.54
C THR A 67 25.91 -9.74 -4.88
N LEU A 68 25.72 -10.58 -5.90
CA LEU A 68 26.72 -11.56 -6.35
C LEU A 68 27.69 -10.99 -7.39
N PRO A 69 29.02 -11.21 -7.25
CA PRO A 69 30.02 -10.96 -8.29
C PRO A 69 29.80 -11.76 -9.57
N GLU A 70 30.30 -11.25 -10.70
CA GLU A 70 30.15 -11.89 -12.02
C GLU A 70 31.00 -13.17 -12.19
N HIS A 71 31.89 -13.52 -11.25
CA HIS A 71 32.54 -14.83 -11.20
C HIS A 71 31.64 -15.89 -10.52
N ASP A 72 31.03 -15.54 -9.38
CA ASP A 72 30.09 -16.42 -8.66
C ASP A 72 28.89 -16.76 -9.55
N ARG A 73 28.29 -15.74 -10.20
CA ARG A 73 27.17 -15.91 -11.14
C ARG A 73 27.50 -16.89 -12.27
N ARG A 74 28.70 -16.80 -12.86
CA ARG A 74 29.14 -17.71 -13.93
C ARG A 74 29.40 -19.12 -13.41
N ARG A 75 30.09 -19.29 -12.28
CA ARG A 75 30.38 -20.60 -11.70
C ARG A 75 29.13 -21.36 -11.24
N PHE A 76 28.17 -20.69 -10.62
CA PHE A 76 26.91 -21.36 -10.25
C PHE A 76 26.11 -21.77 -11.50
N ARG A 77 26.10 -20.95 -12.57
CA ARG A 77 25.56 -21.35 -13.89
C ARG A 77 26.34 -22.53 -14.51
N GLU A 78 27.66 -22.59 -14.40
CA GLU A 78 28.46 -23.71 -14.93
C GLU A 78 28.26 -25.01 -14.14
N ALA A 79 28.17 -24.94 -12.81
CA ALA A 79 27.81 -26.08 -11.96
C ALA A 79 26.38 -26.57 -12.26
N SER A 80 25.46 -25.68 -12.62
CA SER A 80 24.09 -26.04 -12.99
C SER A 80 23.99 -26.87 -14.28
N LYS A 81 24.89 -26.64 -15.25
CA LYS A 81 24.87 -27.27 -16.58
C LYS A 81 25.28 -28.77 -16.57
N ARG A 82 25.52 -29.35 -15.39
CA ARG A 82 26.01 -30.73 -15.20
C ARG A 82 25.00 -31.63 -14.47
N LEU A 83 23.71 -31.34 -14.58
CA LEU A 83 22.66 -31.94 -13.76
C LEU A 83 21.56 -32.60 -14.58
N ASP A 84 21.50 -33.93 -14.50
CA ASP A 84 20.32 -34.53 -13.90
C ASP A 84 20.50 -34.50 -12.37
N ILE A 85 19.44 -34.22 -11.62
CA ILE A 85 19.45 -34.17 -10.15
C ILE A 85 19.15 -35.57 -9.56
N SER A 86 18.38 -36.40 -10.27
CA SER A 86 17.93 -37.72 -9.83
C SER A 86 19.11 -38.66 -9.68
N ASP A 87 19.88 -38.85 -10.76
CA ASP A 87 21.04 -39.75 -10.80
C ASP A 87 22.06 -39.41 -9.70
N GLN A 88 22.29 -38.12 -9.44
CA GLN A 88 23.23 -37.70 -8.40
C GLN A 88 22.72 -37.96 -6.98
N MET A 89 21.41 -37.87 -6.72
CA MET A 89 20.86 -38.26 -5.42
C MET A 89 20.87 -39.79 -5.23
N ASP A 90 20.61 -40.58 -6.28
CA ASP A 90 20.69 -42.03 -6.21
C ASP A 90 22.14 -42.53 -6.09
N ASP A 91 23.11 -41.90 -6.77
CA ASP A 91 24.55 -42.17 -6.57
C ASP A 91 25.01 -41.77 -5.17
N LEU A 92 24.51 -40.65 -4.63
CA LEU A 92 24.75 -40.28 -3.23
C LEU A 92 24.20 -41.34 -2.27
N VAL A 93 22.98 -41.83 -2.48
CA VAL A 93 22.37 -42.90 -1.66
C VAL A 93 23.09 -44.25 -1.84
N ARG A 94 23.58 -44.58 -3.03
CA ARG A 94 24.42 -45.76 -3.30
C ARG A 94 25.76 -45.66 -2.59
N LEU A 95 26.51 -44.57 -2.77
CA LEU A 95 27.77 -44.30 -2.10
C LEU A 95 27.61 -44.22 -0.58
N HIS A 96 26.44 -43.77 -0.09
CA HIS A 96 26.08 -43.81 1.31
C HIS A 96 25.99 -45.24 1.83
N LYS A 97 25.11 -46.08 1.25
CA LYS A 97 24.92 -47.49 1.63
C LYS A 97 26.22 -48.31 1.56
N VAL A 98 27.04 -48.08 0.52
CA VAL A 98 28.36 -48.72 0.36
C VAL A 98 29.36 -48.30 1.45
N ARG A 99 29.22 -47.10 2.03
CA ARG A 99 30.05 -46.62 3.16
C ARG A 99 29.45 -46.95 4.52
N GLU A 100 28.14 -47.12 4.62
CA GLU A 100 27.39 -47.52 5.82
C GLU A 100 27.80 -48.91 6.31
N ALA A 101 28.15 -49.81 5.38
CA ALA A 101 28.75 -51.12 5.63
C ALA A 101 30.14 -51.08 6.33
N ARG A 102 30.73 -49.89 6.54
CA ARG A 102 31.96 -49.71 7.34
C ARG A 102 31.59 -49.14 8.71
N SER A 103 31.66 -50.00 9.73
CA SER A 103 31.04 -49.83 11.06
C SER A 103 31.34 -48.52 11.82
N THR A 104 32.40 -47.80 11.49
CA THR A 104 32.80 -46.55 12.17
C THR A 104 32.01 -45.29 11.74
N MET A 105 31.03 -45.42 10.83
CA MET A 105 30.27 -44.28 10.27
C MET A 105 28.76 -44.31 10.52
N ALA A 106 28.19 -45.35 11.13
CA ALA A 106 26.73 -45.49 11.31
C ALA A 106 26.07 -44.30 12.05
N SER A 107 26.71 -43.73 13.09
CA SER A 107 26.18 -42.55 13.81
C SER A 107 26.18 -41.26 12.99
N LYS A 108 26.87 -41.24 11.83
CA LYS A 108 26.83 -40.13 10.87
C LYS A 108 25.79 -40.37 9.78
N ALA A 109 25.38 -41.62 9.52
CA ALA A 109 24.37 -41.95 8.51
C ALA A 109 23.04 -41.22 8.74
N ALA A 110 22.50 -41.30 9.96
CA ALA A 110 21.30 -40.57 10.36
C ALA A 110 21.42 -39.02 10.23
N ARG A 111 22.63 -38.46 10.37
CA ARG A 111 22.88 -37.02 10.16
C ARG A 111 22.87 -36.65 8.68
N VAL A 112 23.46 -37.48 7.82
CA VAL A 112 23.35 -37.33 6.35
C VAL A 112 21.89 -37.43 5.90
N GLU A 113 21.14 -38.40 6.42
CA GLU A 113 19.73 -38.58 6.10
C GLU A 113 18.88 -37.36 6.56
N THR A 114 19.18 -36.80 7.74
CA THR A 114 18.55 -35.57 8.25
C THR A 114 18.85 -34.36 7.37
N PHE A 115 20.11 -34.19 6.98
CA PHE A 115 20.54 -33.15 6.04
C PHE A 115 19.87 -33.30 4.66
N LEU A 116 19.79 -34.52 4.11
CA LEU A 116 19.10 -34.79 2.84
C LEU A 116 17.59 -34.54 2.93
N LYS A 117 16.95 -34.84 4.08
CA LYS A 117 15.54 -34.49 4.34
C LYS A 117 15.33 -32.97 4.43
N PHE A 118 16.26 -32.22 5.02
CA PHE A 118 16.24 -30.75 4.99
C PHE A 118 16.41 -30.21 3.57
N LEU A 119 17.38 -30.75 2.81
CA LEU A 119 17.63 -30.34 1.44
C LEU A 119 16.43 -30.64 0.53
N GLY A 120 15.80 -31.82 0.66
CA GLY A 120 14.61 -32.21 -0.10
C GLY A 120 13.41 -31.29 0.15
N ARG A 121 13.21 -30.82 1.40
CA ARG A 121 12.19 -29.81 1.74
C ARG A 121 12.48 -28.46 1.11
N PHE A 122 13.71 -27.96 1.26
CA PHE A 122 14.14 -26.70 0.63
C PHE A 122 14.00 -26.76 -0.90
N MET A 123 14.42 -27.88 -1.50
CA MET A 123 14.32 -28.15 -2.93
C MET A 123 12.87 -28.34 -3.41
N GLY A 124 11.96 -28.85 -2.59
CA GLY A 124 10.52 -28.91 -2.93
C GLY A 124 9.92 -27.53 -3.17
N GLY A 125 10.26 -26.55 -2.32
CA GLY A 125 9.88 -25.14 -2.53
C GLY A 125 10.56 -24.49 -3.74
N VAL A 126 11.78 -24.93 -4.09
CA VAL A 126 12.50 -24.48 -5.30
C VAL A 126 11.97 -25.15 -6.57
N ALA A 127 11.50 -26.39 -6.53
CA ALA A 127 10.94 -27.12 -7.68
C ALA A 127 9.70 -26.44 -8.28
N ILE A 128 8.86 -25.86 -7.44
CA ILE A 128 7.71 -25.04 -7.86
C ILE A 128 8.18 -23.72 -8.50
N GLY A 129 9.36 -23.22 -8.14
CA GLY A 129 10.02 -22.08 -8.80
C GLY A 129 10.76 -22.43 -10.10
N ILE A 130 11.33 -23.65 -10.21
CA ILE A 130 12.08 -24.15 -11.38
C ILE A 130 11.24 -24.03 -12.66
N GLN A 131 9.95 -24.38 -12.59
CA GLN A 131 9.03 -24.31 -13.73
C GLN A 131 8.73 -22.87 -14.21
N ALA A 132 9.08 -21.84 -13.41
CA ALA A 132 8.80 -20.44 -13.73
C ALA A 132 10.01 -19.64 -14.24
N ASN A 133 11.25 -20.02 -13.90
CA ASN A 133 12.47 -19.43 -14.47
C ASN A 133 13.71 -20.35 -14.32
N PRO A 134 14.13 -21.06 -15.39
CA PRO A 134 15.27 -21.97 -15.35
C PRO A 134 16.62 -21.35 -14.98
N GLU A 135 16.91 -20.11 -15.40
CA GLU A 135 18.18 -19.43 -15.10
C GLU A 135 18.35 -19.13 -13.60
N MET A 136 17.24 -18.89 -12.90
CA MET A 136 17.24 -18.53 -11.49
C MET A 136 17.48 -19.76 -10.62
N SER A 137 16.86 -20.89 -10.98
CA SER A 137 17.11 -22.18 -10.33
C SER A 137 18.53 -22.70 -10.53
N ALA A 138 19.12 -22.48 -11.71
CA ALA A 138 20.50 -22.85 -12.00
C ALA A 138 21.48 -22.31 -10.95
N ILE A 139 21.29 -21.07 -10.50
CA ILE A 139 22.16 -20.42 -9.52
C ILE A 139 22.02 -21.05 -8.12
N ILE A 140 20.80 -21.39 -7.68
CA ILE A 140 20.58 -22.06 -6.39
C ILE A 140 21.17 -23.47 -6.38
N VAL A 141 20.83 -24.29 -7.39
CA VAL A 141 21.27 -25.69 -7.43
C VAL A 141 22.78 -25.79 -7.64
N GLY A 142 23.37 -24.89 -8.45
CA GLY A 142 24.81 -24.73 -8.55
C GLY A 142 25.48 -24.39 -7.22
N GLY A 143 24.94 -23.42 -6.46
CA GLY A 143 25.47 -23.05 -5.14
C GLY A 143 25.43 -24.22 -4.12
N LEU A 144 24.29 -24.89 -3.99
CA LEU A 144 24.16 -26.06 -3.11
C LEU A 144 25.07 -27.21 -3.52
N ARG A 145 25.21 -27.47 -4.83
CA ARG A 145 26.08 -28.52 -5.37
C ARG A 145 27.55 -28.28 -5.02
N VAL A 146 28.09 -27.07 -5.20
CA VAL A 146 29.51 -26.83 -4.91
C VAL A 146 29.81 -26.94 -3.41
N ILE A 147 28.87 -26.54 -2.53
CA ILE A 147 29.00 -26.79 -1.08
C ILE A 147 29.09 -28.30 -0.80
N LEU A 148 28.23 -29.11 -1.44
CA LEU A 148 28.25 -30.57 -1.31
C LEU A 148 29.54 -31.20 -1.85
N ASP A 149 29.90 -30.92 -3.09
CA ASP A 149 31.09 -31.45 -3.77
C ASP A 149 32.38 -31.12 -2.99
N CYS A 150 32.47 -29.94 -2.38
CA CYS A 150 33.58 -29.57 -1.48
C CYS A 150 33.50 -30.28 -0.12
N ALA A 151 32.32 -30.36 0.51
CA ALA A 151 32.19 -30.97 1.83
C ALA A 151 32.43 -32.49 1.82
N PHE A 152 32.15 -33.19 0.70
CA PHE A 152 32.42 -34.63 0.55
C PHE A 152 33.90 -34.99 0.59
N GLN A 153 34.80 -34.04 0.30
CA GLN A 153 36.24 -34.28 0.39
C GLN A 153 36.73 -34.28 1.86
N PHE A 154 35.99 -33.65 2.80
CA PHE A 154 36.53 -33.24 4.10
C PHE A 154 35.60 -33.52 5.30
N ILE A 155 35.57 -34.80 5.70
CA ILE A 155 34.66 -35.42 6.69
C ILE A 155 34.55 -34.67 8.04
N GLU A 156 35.64 -34.07 8.55
CA GLU A 156 35.61 -33.35 9.84
C GLU A 156 34.76 -32.07 9.76
N TYR A 157 34.85 -31.34 8.65
CA TYR A 157 34.13 -30.08 8.42
C TYR A 157 32.71 -30.32 7.91
N TYR A 158 32.50 -31.40 7.14
CA TYR A 158 31.17 -31.91 6.77
C TYR A 158 30.24 -32.06 8.00
N THR A 159 30.76 -32.66 9.08
CA THR A 159 30.00 -32.85 10.33
C THR A 159 29.61 -31.50 10.97
N LYS A 160 30.52 -30.52 10.95
CA LYS A 160 30.28 -29.19 11.52
C LYS A 160 29.28 -28.36 10.70
N LEU A 161 29.27 -28.51 9.37
CA LEU A 161 28.24 -27.91 8.50
C LEU A 161 26.84 -28.42 8.84
N ILE A 162 26.67 -29.74 9.04
CA ILE A 162 25.36 -30.29 9.43
C ILE A 162 24.94 -29.76 10.81
N ASP A 163 25.86 -29.77 11.78
CA ASP A 163 25.60 -29.22 13.13
C ASP A 163 25.33 -27.70 13.14
N MET A 164 25.54 -26.99 12.02
CA MET A 164 25.13 -25.60 11.81
C MET A 164 23.77 -25.52 11.10
N ILE A 165 23.50 -26.38 10.11
CA ILE A 165 22.21 -26.45 9.40
C ILE A 165 21.08 -26.94 10.30
N ASP A 166 21.32 -27.90 11.20
CA ASP A 166 20.35 -28.32 12.23
C ASP A 166 19.97 -27.17 13.18
N LYS A 167 20.87 -26.19 13.37
CA LYS A 167 20.60 -24.96 14.15
C LYS A 167 19.86 -23.88 13.35
N LEU A 168 19.73 -24.03 12.03
CA LEU A 168 18.88 -23.19 11.17
C LEU A 168 17.49 -23.79 10.97
N ALA A 169 17.37 -25.12 10.92
CA ALA A 169 16.14 -25.83 10.58
C ALA A 169 14.87 -25.38 11.34
N PRO A 170 14.89 -25.03 12.65
CA PRO A 170 13.71 -24.53 13.36
C PRO A 170 13.12 -23.23 12.77
N TYR A 171 13.95 -22.35 12.23
CA TYR A 171 13.53 -21.05 11.66
C TYR A 171 13.06 -21.19 10.20
N VAL A 172 13.56 -22.19 9.47
CA VAL A 172 13.17 -22.47 8.08
C VAL A 172 11.85 -23.25 8.01
N LYS A 173 11.58 -24.12 9.00
CA LYS A 173 10.40 -25.00 9.05
C LYS A 173 9.02 -24.31 8.88
N PRO A 174 8.76 -23.09 9.39
CA PRO A 174 7.47 -22.42 9.19
C PRO A 174 7.16 -22.06 7.73
N LEU A 175 8.18 -21.87 6.88
CA LEU A 175 8.02 -21.41 5.49
C LEU A 175 7.10 -22.33 4.67
N GLU A 176 7.22 -23.65 4.84
CA GLU A 176 6.35 -24.65 4.21
C GLU A 176 4.87 -24.37 4.47
N SER A 177 4.52 -23.95 5.69
CA SER A 177 3.14 -23.64 6.09
C SER A 177 2.63 -22.27 5.61
N TYR A 178 3.55 -21.37 5.25
CA TYR A 178 3.20 -20.05 4.70
C TYR A 178 2.94 -20.12 3.18
N PHE A 179 3.65 -20.98 2.44
CA PHE A 179 3.50 -21.09 0.98
C PHE A 179 2.10 -21.47 0.48
N ALA A 180 1.34 -22.26 1.24
CA ALA A 180 -0.04 -22.60 0.87
C ALA A 180 -0.95 -21.36 0.70
N ASN A 181 -0.70 -20.30 1.49
CA ASN A 181 -1.65 -19.20 1.72
C ASN A 181 -1.12 -17.81 1.31
N ALA A 182 0.18 -17.64 1.04
CA ALA A 182 0.83 -16.32 1.01
C ALA A 182 0.79 -15.53 -0.31
N THR A 183 0.42 -16.13 -1.45
CA THR A 183 0.61 -15.53 -2.80
C THR A 183 -0.36 -14.39 -3.18
N GLN A 184 -0.95 -13.69 -2.19
CA GLN A 184 -1.90 -12.59 -2.40
C GLN A 184 -1.52 -11.30 -1.64
N TYR A 185 -0.46 -11.31 -0.82
CA TYR A 185 -0.13 -10.23 0.12
C TYR A 185 1.32 -9.76 -0.03
N PRO A 186 1.59 -8.56 -0.59
CA PRO A 186 2.94 -8.05 -0.82
C PRO A 186 3.84 -8.02 0.42
N ASP A 187 3.31 -7.63 1.59
CA ASP A 187 4.05 -7.63 2.86
C ASP A 187 4.64 -9.01 3.22
N ILE A 188 3.90 -10.11 2.94
CA ILE A 188 4.36 -11.47 3.19
C ILE A 188 5.36 -11.89 2.12
N VAL A 189 5.14 -11.51 0.86
CA VAL A 189 6.07 -11.75 -0.26
C VAL A 189 7.45 -11.14 0.05
N ASP A 190 7.49 -9.88 0.48
CA ASP A 190 8.71 -9.17 0.88
C ASP A 190 9.37 -9.74 2.14
N SER A 191 8.58 -10.04 3.17
CA SER A 191 9.11 -10.64 4.41
C SER A 191 9.70 -12.03 4.16
N THR A 192 9.04 -12.84 3.32
CA THR A 192 9.53 -14.16 2.90
C THR A 192 10.78 -14.03 2.03
N ALA A 193 10.81 -13.06 1.11
CA ALA A 193 11.96 -12.84 0.24
C ALA A 193 13.24 -12.55 1.04
N ARG A 194 13.15 -11.77 2.13
CA ARG A 194 14.27 -11.50 3.05
C ARG A 194 14.83 -12.77 3.69
N VAL A 195 13.98 -13.68 4.17
CA VAL A 195 14.42 -14.98 4.74
C VAL A 195 15.20 -15.80 3.71
N TYR A 196 14.71 -15.86 2.47
CA TYR A 196 15.42 -16.55 1.38
C TYR A 196 16.75 -15.86 1.01
N GLY A 197 16.79 -14.53 0.95
CA GLY A 197 18.03 -13.78 0.71
C GLY A 197 19.13 -14.08 1.74
N LYS A 198 18.76 -14.21 3.03
CA LYS A 198 19.68 -14.59 4.11
C LYS A 198 20.12 -16.06 4.04
N LEU A 199 19.23 -16.98 3.65
CA LEU A 199 19.60 -18.39 3.41
C LEU A 199 20.56 -18.54 2.22
N LEU A 200 20.38 -17.75 1.15
CA LEU A 200 21.34 -17.71 0.03
C LEU A 200 22.69 -17.09 0.45
N GLN A 201 22.68 -16.08 1.32
CA GLN A 201 23.90 -15.52 1.93
C GLN A 201 24.66 -16.56 2.78
N PHE A 202 23.96 -17.39 3.57
CA PHE A 202 24.58 -18.51 4.29
C PHE A 202 25.32 -19.47 3.34
N CYS A 203 24.67 -19.86 2.25
CA CYS A 203 25.27 -20.75 1.24
C CYS A 203 26.54 -20.14 0.62
N ARG A 204 26.50 -18.85 0.26
CA ARG A 204 27.67 -18.13 -0.28
C ARG A 204 28.85 -18.11 0.68
N GLU A 205 28.63 -17.78 1.95
CA GLU A 205 29.73 -17.69 2.92
C GLU A 205 30.23 -19.09 3.35
N ALA A 206 29.36 -20.10 3.39
CA ALA A 206 29.77 -21.50 3.58
C ALA A 206 30.69 -21.99 2.46
N HIS A 207 30.39 -21.61 1.21
CA HIS A 207 31.20 -21.93 0.03
C HIS A 207 32.61 -21.29 0.09
N ARG A 208 32.72 -20.03 0.53
CA ARG A 208 33.99 -19.27 0.65
C ARG A 208 35.00 -19.89 1.62
N VAL A 209 34.59 -20.82 2.48
CA VAL A 209 35.53 -21.55 3.35
C VAL A 209 36.43 -22.52 2.56
N PHE A 210 35.98 -22.99 1.39
CA PHE A 210 36.63 -24.08 0.65
C PHE A 210 37.41 -23.63 -0.60
N ILE A 211 37.29 -22.36 -1.00
CA ILE A 211 37.87 -21.79 -2.23
C ILE A 211 38.40 -20.38 -1.93
N ASP A 212 39.56 -20.00 -2.49
CA ASP A 212 40.12 -18.65 -2.35
C ASP A 212 39.46 -17.60 -3.26
N ASP A 213 39.79 -16.32 -3.07
CA ASP A 213 39.25 -15.20 -3.85
C ASP A 213 39.61 -15.23 -5.36
N ASN A 214 40.56 -16.09 -5.77
CA ASN A 214 40.87 -16.35 -7.19
C ASN A 214 40.07 -17.54 -7.76
N GLY A 215 39.22 -18.16 -6.94
CA GLY A 215 38.44 -19.33 -7.32
C GLY A 215 39.25 -20.64 -7.34
N VAL A 216 40.43 -20.69 -6.71
CA VAL A 216 41.27 -21.89 -6.69
C VAL A 216 40.98 -22.73 -5.44
N GLN A 217 40.93 -24.05 -5.62
CA GLN A 217 40.75 -24.99 -4.52
C GLN A 217 42.03 -25.05 -3.67
N VAL A 218 41.92 -24.79 -2.37
CA VAL A 218 43.08 -24.49 -1.52
C VAL A 218 43.90 -25.74 -1.21
N LYS A 219 45.12 -25.81 -1.75
CA LYS A 219 46.01 -26.98 -1.64
C LYS A 219 46.76 -27.06 -0.30
N THR A 220 47.02 -25.92 0.38
CA THR A 220 47.81 -25.84 1.62
C THR A 220 46.93 -26.00 2.87
N TRP A 221 46.76 -27.27 3.24
CA TRP A 221 45.56 -27.80 3.90
C TRP A 221 45.17 -27.24 5.29
N ARG A 222 46.04 -27.29 6.30
CA ARG A 222 45.60 -27.23 7.73
C ARG A 222 45.51 -25.84 8.36
N SER A 223 46.31 -24.86 7.91
CA SER A 223 46.34 -23.52 8.51
C SER A 223 45.24 -22.63 7.94
N PHE A 224 45.18 -22.53 6.60
CA PHE A 224 44.21 -21.70 5.88
C PHE A 224 42.77 -22.04 6.27
N LEU A 225 42.41 -23.33 6.29
CA LEU A 225 41.07 -23.77 6.69
C LEU A 225 40.77 -23.51 8.16
N ARG A 226 41.74 -23.58 9.08
CA ARG A 226 41.48 -23.15 10.47
C ARG A 226 41.17 -21.67 10.55
N SER A 227 41.79 -20.83 9.73
CA SER A 227 41.48 -19.40 9.65
C SER A 227 40.09 -19.17 9.04
N GLN A 228 39.84 -19.58 7.80
CA GLN A 228 38.57 -19.31 7.11
C GLN A 228 37.37 -20.02 7.76
N TRP A 229 37.53 -21.27 8.22
CA TRP A 229 36.47 -21.94 8.96
C TRP A 229 36.16 -21.22 10.27
N LYS A 230 37.16 -20.73 11.01
CA LYS A 230 36.92 -19.96 12.24
C LYS A 230 36.13 -18.69 11.91
N THR A 231 36.57 -17.89 10.94
CA THR A 231 35.86 -16.68 10.51
C THR A 231 34.41 -16.97 10.12
N PHE A 232 34.15 -18.03 9.35
CA PHE A 232 32.78 -18.44 8.99
C PHE A 232 31.97 -18.96 10.18
N HIS A 233 32.57 -19.73 11.08
CA HIS A 233 31.91 -20.29 12.26
C HIS A 233 31.56 -19.21 13.30
N ASP A 234 32.44 -18.23 13.48
CA ASP A 234 32.21 -17.05 14.32
C ASP A 234 31.09 -16.17 13.68
N ASN A 235 31.15 -15.94 12.36
CA ASN A 235 30.11 -15.21 11.60
C ASN A 235 28.75 -15.94 11.56
N PHE A 236 28.71 -17.28 11.63
CA PHE A 236 27.47 -18.06 11.61
C PHE A 236 26.51 -17.70 12.75
N GLY A 237 27.04 -17.20 13.88
CA GLY A 237 26.24 -16.61 14.95
C GLY A 237 25.32 -15.51 14.41
N SER A 238 25.86 -14.51 13.71
CA SER A 238 25.06 -13.45 13.06
C SER A 238 24.12 -14.04 12.02
N ILE A 239 24.61 -14.86 11.08
CA ILE A 239 23.77 -15.41 9.99
C ILE A 239 22.52 -16.15 10.53
N ARG A 240 22.65 -16.85 11.67
CA ARG A 240 21.50 -17.47 12.35
C ARG A 240 20.54 -16.46 12.98
N GLU A 241 21.05 -15.42 13.65
CA GLU A 241 20.18 -14.39 14.24
C GLU A 241 19.48 -13.54 13.17
N ASP A 242 20.16 -13.21 12.06
CA ASP A 242 19.57 -12.55 10.88
C ASP A 242 18.38 -13.36 10.31
N ILE A 243 18.51 -14.69 10.21
CA ILE A 243 17.44 -15.58 9.75
C ILE A 243 16.31 -15.65 10.79
N ARG A 244 16.63 -15.68 12.09
CA ARG A 244 15.64 -15.66 13.18
C ARG A 244 14.80 -14.36 13.14
N GLU A 245 15.44 -13.22 13.00
CA GLU A 245 14.78 -11.90 12.93
C GLU A 245 13.88 -11.79 11.70
N ALA A 246 14.36 -12.14 10.51
CA ALA A 246 13.54 -12.15 9.29
C ALA A 246 12.34 -13.13 9.41
N THR A 247 12.51 -14.24 10.14
CA THR A 247 11.43 -15.19 10.44
C THR A 247 10.43 -14.63 11.47
N ALA A 248 10.87 -13.82 12.44
CA ALA A 248 10.00 -13.12 13.38
C ALA A 248 9.15 -12.06 12.66
N VAL A 249 9.76 -11.23 11.82
CA VAL A 249 9.07 -10.26 10.94
C VAL A 249 8.02 -10.96 10.08
N LEU A 250 8.38 -12.08 9.44
CA LEU A 250 7.46 -12.87 8.62
C LEU A 250 6.31 -13.50 9.43
N THR A 251 6.59 -13.95 10.65
CA THR A 251 5.58 -14.55 11.53
C THR A 251 4.60 -13.48 12.03
N PHE A 252 5.09 -12.28 12.38
CA PHE A 252 4.25 -11.13 12.74
C PHE A 252 3.37 -10.66 11.57
N THR A 253 3.93 -10.44 10.38
CA THR A 253 3.16 -10.02 9.19
C THR A 253 2.13 -11.06 8.78
N THR A 254 2.52 -12.35 8.76
CA THR A 254 1.58 -13.43 8.43
C THR A 254 0.49 -13.57 9.49
N HIS A 255 0.77 -13.36 10.77
CA HIS A 255 -0.24 -13.44 11.83
C HIS A 255 -1.24 -12.27 11.79
N GLY A 256 -0.81 -11.07 11.35
CA GLY A 256 -1.72 -9.97 11.05
C GLY A 256 -2.64 -10.26 9.86
N VAL A 257 -2.08 -10.72 8.75
CA VAL A 257 -2.85 -11.06 7.53
C VAL A 257 -3.77 -12.27 7.73
N GLN A 258 -3.36 -13.28 8.50
CA GLN A 258 -4.24 -14.40 8.87
C GLN A 258 -5.40 -13.98 9.77
N LEU A 259 -5.23 -12.91 10.56
CA LEU A 259 -6.34 -12.27 11.26
C LEU A 259 -7.31 -11.63 10.24
N ASP A 260 -6.80 -10.80 9.32
CA ASP A 260 -7.61 -10.12 8.30
C ASP A 260 -8.37 -11.13 7.39
N ALA A 261 -7.78 -12.28 7.09
CA ALA A 261 -8.43 -13.36 6.32
C ALA A 261 -9.47 -14.17 7.13
N LEU A 262 -9.42 -14.15 8.46
CA LEU A 262 -10.38 -14.79 9.37
C LEU A 262 -11.43 -13.80 9.93
N ILE A 263 -11.35 -12.52 9.56
CA ILE A 263 -12.28 -11.49 9.98
C ILE A 263 -13.55 -11.57 9.12
N THR A 264 -14.64 -12.04 9.73
CA THR A 264 -16.00 -11.94 9.18
C THR A 264 -16.35 -10.50 8.83
N GLU A 265 -17.10 -10.27 7.75
CA GLU A 265 -17.42 -8.94 7.20
C GLU A 265 -17.94 -7.94 8.26
N ASN A 266 -18.83 -8.34 9.17
CA ASN A 266 -19.28 -7.47 10.25
C ASN A 266 -18.14 -7.01 11.19
N LYS A 267 -17.20 -7.91 11.53
CA LYS A 267 -16.00 -7.58 12.31
C LYS A 267 -15.05 -6.66 11.53
N ARG A 268 -14.98 -6.77 10.20
CA ARG A 268 -14.25 -5.83 9.34
C ARG A 268 -14.83 -4.42 9.45
N LEU A 269 -16.16 -4.30 9.30
CA LEU A 269 -16.87 -3.02 9.42
C LEU A 269 -16.71 -2.38 10.81
N VAL A 270 -16.65 -3.17 11.90
CA VAL A 270 -16.34 -2.66 13.25
C VAL A 270 -14.89 -2.17 13.34
N LEU A 271 -13.94 -2.83 12.68
CA LEU A 271 -12.54 -2.42 12.67
C LEU A 271 -12.28 -1.17 11.83
N ASP A 272 -12.94 -1.05 10.67
CA ASP A 272 -12.86 0.15 9.82
C ASP A 272 -13.56 1.36 10.49
N TRP A 273 -14.62 1.14 11.28
CA TRP A 273 -15.33 2.19 12.06
C TRP A 273 -14.40 2.96 13.00
N PHE A 274 -13.47 2.29 13.71
CA PHE A 274 -12.60 2.92 14.71
C PHE A 274 -11.72 4.08 14.17
N ASN A 275 -11.42 4.12 12.86
CA ASN A 275 -10.52 5.10 12.24
C ASN A 275 -9.17 5.27 13.00
N ALA A 276 -8.65 4.17 13.55
CA ALA A 276 -7.58 4.19 14.54
C ALA A 276 -6.19 4.61 14.01
N PRO A 277 -5.30 5.13 14.88
CA PRO A 277 -3.85 5.15 14.61
C PRO A 277 -3.30 3.72 14.46
N LYS A 278 -2.55 3.46 13.38
CA LYS A 278 -1.94 2.15 13.10
C LYS A 278 -0.52 2.07 13.66
N PHE A 279 -0.36 1.47 14.84
CA PHE A 279 0.92 1.38 15.54
C PHE A 279 1.87 0.33 14.92
N GLU A 280 1.34 -0.60 14.13
CA GLU A 280 2.04 -1.72 13.47
C GLU A 280 3.21 -1.22 12.62
N HIS A 281 3.02 -0.09 11.92
CA HIS A 281 4.05 0.50 11.07
C HIS A 281 5.25 0.98 11.89
N ARG A 282 4.99 1.62 13.05
CA ARG A 282 6.05 2.12 13.94
C ARG A 282 6.78 0.96 14.62
N HIS A 283 6.07 -0.10 14.99
CA HIS A 283 6.68 -1.34 15.48
C HIS A 283 7.61 -1.98 14.42
N LYS A 284 7.13 -2.19 13.19
CA LYS A 284 7.93 -2.70 12.05
C LYS A 284 9.18 -1.85 11.79
N GLU A 285 9.03 -0.53 11.81
CA GLU A 285 10.14 0.42 11.61
C GLU A 285 11.23 0.23 12.68
N ILE A 286 10.87 0.28 13.96
CA ILE A 286 11.81 0.12 15.08
C ILE A 286 12.46 -1.27 15.06
N LEU A 287 11.70 -2.32 14.77
CA LEU A 287 12.22 -3.69 14.67
C LEU A 287 13.28 -3.79 13.57
N SER A 288 13.05 -3.17 12.40
CA SER A 288 14.01 -3.14 11.28
C SER A 288 15.28 -2.30 11.51
N GLN A 289 15.35 -1.57 12.63
CA GLN A 289 16.50 -0.75 13.03
C GLN A 289 17.20 -1.30 14.31
N ARG A 290 16.67 -2.37 14.91
CA ARG A 290 17.21 -3.00 16.13
C ARG A 290 18.41 -3.88 15.78
N HIS A 291 19.52 -3.75 16.52
CA HIS A 291 20.63 -4.71 16.41
C HIS A 291 20.27 -6.02 17.15
N PRO A 292 20.75 -7.19 16.69
CA PRO A 292 20.50 -8.47 17.36
C PRO A 292 20.94 -8.46 18.83
N LYS A 293 20.08 -9.01 19.69
CA LYS A 293 20.22 -9.11 21.16
C LYS A 293 20.17 -7.79 21.95
N THR A 294 20.04 -6.64 21.28
CA THR A 294 19.84 -5.36 21.98
C THR A 294 18.62 -5.44 22.89
N ALA A 295 18.75 -4.95 24.13
CA ALA A 295 17.76 -4.98 25.20
C ALA A 295 17.39 -6.38 25.77
N ASP A 296 18.10 -7.46 25.44
CA ASP A 296 17.79 -8.80 25.99
C ASP A 296 18.06 -8.91 27.51
N TRP A 297 18.94 -8.06 28.04
CA TRP A 297 19.24 -7.98 29.48
C TRP A 297 18.00 -7.67 30.33
N LEU A 298 17.03 -6.91 29.81
CA LEU A 298 15.78 -6.55 30.51
C LEU A 298 15.01 -7.81 30.92
N LEU A 299 14.93 -8.77 30.01
CA LEU A 299 14.21 -10.05 30.19
C LEU A 299 14.87 -10.90 31.30
N GLY A 300 16.15 -10.66 31.59
CA GLY A 300 16.90 -11.26 32.67
C GLY A 300 16.70 -10.60 34.05
N THR A 301 16.06 -9.43 34.14
CA THR A 301 15.84 -8.73 35.42
C THR A 301 14.77 -9.38 36.28
N ASP A 302 14.94 -9.36 37.60
CA ASP A 302 13.99 -9.98 38.53
C ASP A 302 12.67 -9.20 38.61
N GLN A 303 12.70 -7.89 38.39
CA GLN A 303 11.50 -7.05 38.25
C GLN A 303 10.65 -7.47 37.05
N PHE A 304 11.27 -7.76 35.89
CA PHE A 304 10.56 -8.23 34.70
C PHE A 304 9.99 -9.64 34.88
N LYS A 305 10.80 -10.58 35.43
CA LYS A 305 10.35 -11.94 35.76
C LYS A 305 9.16 -11.92 36.74
N ALA A 306 9.23 -11.10 37.80
CA ALA A 306 8.16 -10.97 38.78
C ALA A 306 6.88 -10.41 38.16
N TRP A 307 6.96 -9.32 37.40
CA TRP A 307 5.80 -8.75 36.69
C TRP A 307 5.13 -9.73 35.72
N LEU A 308 5.92 -10.51 34.98
CA LEU A 308 5.41 -11.51 34.05
C LEU A 308 4.70 -12.68 34.75
N GLY A 309 5.24 -13.10 35.91
CA GLY A 309 4.78 -14.24 36.72
C GLY A 309 3.73 -13.92 37.81
N ASP A 310 3.57 -12.66 38.20
CA ASP A 310 2.47 -12.15 39.04
C ASP A 310 1.11 -12.69 38.55
N GLN A 311 0.28 -13.23 39.45
CA GLN A 311 -1.06 -13.74 39.12
C GLN A 311 -2.03 -12.59 38.77
N ASP A 312 -2.13 -11.61 39.67
CA ASP A 312 -3.03 -10.45 39.56
C ASP A 312 -2.53 -9.42 38.54
N SER A 313 -3.34 -8.41 38.25
CA SER A 313 -2.94 -7.33 37.33
C SER A 313 -1.81 -6.47 37.90
N SER A 314 -0.82 -6.11 37.07
CA SER A 314 0.32 -5.32 37.55
C SER A 314 1.01 -4.48 36.47
N LEU A 315 1.55 -3.34 36.89
CA LEU A 315 2.29 -2.39 36.05
C LEU A 315 3.80 -2.47 36.34
N LEU A 316 4.59 -2.50 35.26
CA LEU A 316 6.04 -2.40 35.27
C LEU A 316 6.47 -1.15 34.48
N TRP A 317 7.09 -0.21 35.19
CA TRP A 317 7.57 1.05 34.63
C TRP A 317 9.08 1.01 34.39
N CYS A 318 9.49 1.07 33.12
CA CYS A 318 10.89 1.10 32.71
C CYS A 318 11.30 2.53 32.35
N HIS A 319 12.12 3.17 33.17
CA HIS A 319 12.48 4.58 33.01
C HIS A 319 13.97 4.81 32.70
N GLY A 320 14.26 5.77 31.81
CA GLY A 320 15.65 6.13 31.48
C GLY A 320 15.79 7.44 30.71
N LYS A 321 17.03 7.94 30.63
CA LYS A 321 17.37 9.23 30.01
C LYS A 321 17.11 9.25 28.49
N ALA A 322 17.25 10.42 27.87
CA ALA A 322 17.09 10.54 26.42
C ALA A 322 18.17 9.71 25.68
N GLY A 323 17.85 9.12 24.53
CA GLY A 323 18.83 8.38 23.73
C GLY A 323 19.21 6.97 24.23
N VAL A 324 18.67 6.50 25.35
CA VAL A 324 18.93 5.16 25.95
C VAL A 324 18.25 3.98 25.22
N GLY A 325 17.48 4.23 24.16
CA GLY A 325 16.85 3.17 23.36
C GLY A 325 15.48 2.64 23.85
N LYS A 326 14.71 3.43 24.62
CA LYS A 326 13.39 3.03 25.17
C LYS A 326 12.46 2.31 24.18
N SER A 327 12.33 2.83 22.96
CA SER A 327 11.50 2.20 21.92
C SER A 327 11.98 0.82 21.47
N VAL A 328 13.29 0.58 21.51
CA VAL A 328 13.88 -0.74 21.23
C VAL A 328 13.61 -1.70 22.40
N ILE A 329 13.64 -1.21 23.64
CA ILE A 329 13.26 -1.97 24.84
C ILE A 329 11.78 -2.37 24.77
N ALA A 330 10.87 -1.43 24.47
CA ALA A 330 9.45 -1.73 24.26
C ALA A 330 9.24 -2.74 23.12
N SER A 331 9.95 -2.57 22.00
CA SER A 331 9.90 -3.50 20.86
C SER A 331 10.36 -4.91 21.25
N ASN A 332 11.44 -5.06 22.05
CA ASN A 332 11.89 -6.36 22.53
C ASN A 332 10.87 -7.04 23.45
N VAL A 333 10.16 -6.28 24.30
CA VAL A 333 9.09 -6.83 25.14
C VAL A 333 7.93 -7.34 24.29
N ILE A 334 7.53 -6.61 23.24
CA ILE A 334 6.47 -7.04 22.30
C ILE A 334 6.89 -8.30 21.52
N ASP A 335 8.13 -8.34 21.01
CA ASP A 335 8.71 -9.47 20.27
C ASP A 335 8.80 -10.72 21.16
N TYR A 336 9.36 -10.58 22.37
CA TYR A 336 9.43 -11.66 23.37
C TYR A 336 8.05 -12.21 23.71
N LEU A 337 7.07 -11.35 24.03
CA LEU A 337 5.72 -11.79 24.37
C LEU A 337 5.03 -12.48 23.18
N SER A 338 5.22 -11.98 21.96
CA SER A 338 4.70 -12.58 20.72
C SER A 338 5.31 -13.97 20.47
N GLY A 339 6.60 -14.15 20.78
CA GLY A 339 7.30 -15.43 20.72
C GLY A 339 6.92 -16.43 21.81
N GLN A 340 6.50 -15.95 23.00
CA GLN A 340 6.04 -16.80 24.11
C GLN A 340 4.58 -17.27 23.95
N TYR A 341 3.71 -16.46 23.33
CA TYR A 341 2.27 -16.75 23.20
C TYR A 341 1.78 -16.89 21.73
N PRO A 342 2.48 -17.62 20.84
CA PRO A 342 2.09 -17.73 19.44
C PRO A 342 0.74 -18.42 19.29
N LYS A 343 -0.11 -17.87 18.42
CA LYS A 343 -1.42 -18.43 18.01
C LYS A 343 -2.50 -18.53 19.11
N GLN A 344 -2.34 -17.88 20.26
CA GLN A 344 -3.37 -17.86 21.31
C GLN A 344 -4.31 -16.65 21.19
N ASN A 345 -5.41 -16.78 20.43
CA ASN A 345 -6.39 -15.70 20.22
C ASN A 345 -6.94 -15.09 21.52
N ASN A 346 -6.99 -15.85 22.62
CA ASN A 346 -7.51 -15.36 23.91
C ASN A 346 -6.47 -14.66 24.81
N ILE A 347 -5.33 -14.25 24.23
CA ILE A 347 -4.34 -13.36 24.86
C ILE A 347 -4.23 -12.09 24.00
N GLY A 348 -4.51 -10.94 24.60
CA GLY A 348 -4.37 -9.64 23.93
C GLY A 348 -2.96 -9.08 24.15
N ILE A 349 -2.11 -9.08 23.12
CA ILE A 349 -0.86 -8.29 23.11
C ILE A 349 -1.17 -7.00 22.34
N LEU A 350 -1.13 -5.87 23.05
CA LEU A 350 -1.52 -4.55 22.58
C LEU A 350 -0.33 -3.59 22.78
N TYR A 351 -0.08 -2.69 21.84
CA TYR A 351 0.97 -1.68 21.96
C TYR A 351 0.53 -0.29 21.50
N VAL A 352 1.11 0.73 22.13
CA VAL A 352 0.98 2.15 21.79
C VAL A 352 2.39 2.73 21.69
N TYR A 353 2.70 3.35 20.57
CA TYR A 353 3.90 4.16 20.40
C TYR A 353 3.50 5.63 20.38
N TYR A 354 3.81 6.37 21.45
CA TYR A 354 3.69 7.82 21.41
C TYR A 354 4.76 8.42 20.50
N ASP A 355 4.39 9.50 19.80
CA ASP A 355 5.27 10.26 18.91
C ASP A 355 4.84 11.73 18.96
N TYR A 356 5.70 12.60 19.48
CA TYR A 356 5.43 14.03 19.65
C TYR A 356 5.08 14.76 18.32
N ARG A 357 5.42 14.16 17.17
CA ARG A 357 5.17 14.71 15.82
C ARG A 357 3.75 14.44 15.34
N ASN A 358 3.08 13.43 15.90
CA ASN A 358 1.78 12.98 15.42
C ASN A 358 0.64 13.65 16.20
N GLU A 359 0.03 14.69 15.62
CA GLU A 359 -1.13 15.39 16.20
C GLU A 359 -2.27 14.43 16.60
N ARG A 360 -2.45 13.29 15.88
CA ARG A 360 -3.48 12.28 16.19
C ARG A 360 -3.25 11.55 17.53
N LEU A 361 -2.03 11.55 18.08
CA LEU A 361 -1.71 10.91 19.35
C LEU A 361 -1.83 11.87 20.55
N LYS A 362 -2.21 13.13 20.31
CA LYS A 362 -2.55 14.08 21.39
C LYS A 362 -4.00 13.97 21.85
N ASP A 363 -4.83 13.25 21.09
CA ASP A 363 -6.20 12.94 21.43
C ASP A 363 -6.27 11.56 22.10
N LEU A 364 -6.84 11.49 23.31
CA LEU A 364 -6.94 10.24 24.06
C LEU A 364 -7.98 9.28 23.46
N GLY A 365 -9.06 9.79 22.86
CA GLY A 365 -10.07 8.98 22.18
C GLY A 365 -9.47 8.23 20.99
N LEU A 366 -8.59 8.89 20.22
CA LEU A 366 -7.81 8.22 19.16
C LEU A 366 -6.82 7.19 19.69
N VAL A 367 -6.16 7.43 20.83
CA VAL A 367 -5.24 6.45 21.43
C VAL A 367 -6.01 5.23 21.97
N ILE A 368 -7.11 5.43 22.70
CA ILE A 368 -7.95 4.32 23.19
C ILE A 368 -8.60 3.59 22.01
N SER A 369 -9.06 4.29 20.96
CA SER A 369 -9.52 3.68 19.71
C SER A 369 -8.45 2.77 19.08
N GLY A 370 -7.17 3.16 19.10
CA GLY A 370 -6.06 2.32 18.63
C GLY A 370 -5.75 1.10 19.52
N ILE A 371 -6.00 1.18 20.83
CA ILE A 371 -5.95 0.02 21.73
C ILE A 371 -7.15 -0.90 21.49
N MET A 372 -8.34 -0.32 21.35
CA MET A 372 -9.60 -1.03 21.06
C MET A 372 -9.58 -1.76 19.72
N PHE A 373 -9.00 -1.14 18.69
CA PHE A 373 -8.80 -1.74 17.37
C PHE A 373 -7.96 -3.02 17.46
N GLN A 374 -6.79 -2.98 18.11
CA GLN A 374 -5.94 -4.15 18.33
C GLN A 374 -6.64 -5.25 19.18
N LEU A 375 -7.39 -4.84 20.21
CA LEU A 375 -8.13 -5.76 21.06
C LEU A 375 -9.28 -6.45 20.29
N CYS A 376 -10.05 -5.67 19.53
CA CYS A 376 -11.14 -6.16 18.67
C CYS A 376 -10.61 -7.04 17.54
N GLN A 377 -9.43 -6.75 16.98
CA GLN A 377 -8.74 -7.63 16.03
C GLN A 377 -8.55 -9.04 16.61
N LYS A 378 -8.13 -9.16 17.87
CA LYS A 378 -7.91 -10.47 18.54
C LYS A 378 -9.19 -11.13 19.05
N CYS A 379 -10.29 -10.40 19.27
CA CYS A 379 -11.57 -10.96 19.73
C CYS A 379 -12.12 -12.04 18.78
N ASN A 380 -12.56 -13.18 19.33
CA ASN A 380 -13.24 -14.21 18.55
C ASN A 380 -14.70 -13.82 18.18
N THR A 381 -15.36 -13.01 19.01
CA THR A 381 -16.74 -12.53 18.82
C THR A 381 -16.86 -11.06 19.21
N MET A 382 -17.57 -10.24 18.43
CA MET A 382 -17.86 -8.83 18.75
C MET A 382 -18.95 -8.71 19.80
N THR A 383 -18.84 -7.77 20.75
CA THR A 383 -19.90 -7.55 21.75
C THR A 383 -21.15 -6.93 21.11
N PRO A 384 -22.36 -7.20 21.64
CA PRO A 384 -23.59 -6.56 21.14
C PRO A 384 -23.54 -5.03 21.19
N LYS A 385 -22.82 -4.42 22.15
CA LYS A 385 -22.63 -2.97 22.20
C LYS A 385 -21.77 -2.44 21.06
N LEU A 386 -20.65 -3.09 20.73
CA LEU A 386 -19.82 -2.68 19.58
C LEU A 386 -20.60 -2.73 18.26
N ASN A 387 -21.38 -3.80 18.05
CA ASN A 387 -22.30 -3.88 16.91
C ASN A 387 -23.34 -2.74 16.97
N THR A 388 -23.95 -2.48 18.13
CA THR A 388 -24.94 -1.40 18.30
C THR A 388 -24.37 -0.01 18.03
N PHE A 389 -23.15 0.30 18.49
CA PHE A 389 -22.51 1.59 18.26
C PHE A 389 -22.12 1.78 16.78
N LYS A 390 -21.62 0.73 16.13
CA LYS A 390 -21.41 0.70 14.67
C LYS A 390 -22.72 0.91 13.91
N ASP A 391 -23.77 0.17 14.24
CA ASP A 391 -25.04 0.14 13.52
C ASP A 391 -25.90 1.40 13.74
N LYS A 392 -25.74 2.06 14.90
CA LYS A 392 -26.27 3.40 15.20
C LYS A 392 -25.33 4.54 14.79
N ARG A 393 -24.11 4.21 14.37
CA ARG A 393 -23.13 5.13 13.75
C ARG A 393 -22.62 6.22 14.70
N HIS A 394 -22.43 5.87 15.97
CA HIS A 394 -21.85 6.77 16.98
C HIS A 394 -20.37 7.03 16.66
N ASP A 395 -19.83 8.17 17.11
CA ASP A 395 -18.42 8.52 16.91
C ASP A 395 -17.50 7.64 17.80
N PRO A 396 -16.51 6.92 17.25
CA PRO A 396 -15.51 6.21 18.03
C PRO A 396 -14.80 7.09 19.08
N LEU A 397 -14.58 8.38 18.81
CA LEU A 397 -13.92 9.30 19.74
C LEU A 397 -14.72 9.51 21.03
N VAL A 398 -16.05 9.38 20.94
CA VAL A 398 -16.98 9.53 22.07
C VAL A 398 -17.21 8.18 22.77
N GLU A 399 -17.36 7.09 22.01
CA GLU A 399 -17.72 5.77 22.56
C GLU A 399 -16.52 4.90 22.99
N CYS A 400 -15.29 5.19 22.54
CA CYS A 400 -14.06 4.47 22.97
C CYS A 400 -13.64 4.86 24.40
N THR A 401 -14.54 4.61 25.34
CA THR A 401 -14.38 4.87 26.76
C THR A 401 -13.56 3.78 27.46
N PRO A 402 -12.96 4.07 28.63
CA PRO A 402 -12.34 3.04 29.48
C PRO A 402 -13.32 1.92 29.86
N ASP A 403 -14.62 2.22 29.89
CA ASP A 403 -15.65 1.30 30.36
C ASP A 403 -16.08 0.34 29.22
N LEU A 404 -16.09 0.80 27.97
CA LEU A 404 -16.21 -0.08 26.78
C LEU A 404 -14.95 -0.95 26.60
N TYR A 405 -13.75 -0.40 26.82
CA TYR A 405 -12.53 -1.21 26.91
C TYR A 405 -12.67 -2.30 27.96
N SER A 406 -13.17 -1.95 29.14
CA SER A 406 -13.38 -2.89 30.26
C SER A 406 -14.40 -3.99 29.94
N GLU A 407 -15.38 -3.75 29.08
CA GLU A 407 -16.32 -4.78 28.62
C GLU A 407 -15.64 -5.80 27.71
N VAL A 408 -14.91 -5.33 26.70
CA VAL A 408 -14.23 -6.19 25.71
C VAL A 408 -13.04 -6.91 26.33
N ALA A 409 -12.26 -6.23 27.17
CA ALA A 409 -11.06 -6.78 27.80
C ALA A 409 -11.35 -8.00 28.68
N ARG A 410 -12.52 -8.04 29.35
CA ARG A 410 -12.94 -9.18 30.20
C ARG A 410 -13.17 -10.50 29.46
N SER A 411 -13.22 -10.52 28.12
CA SER A 411 -13.27 -11.80 27.38
C SER A 411 -11.92 -12.52 27.28
N PHE A 412 -10.81 -11.81 27.51
CA PHE A 412 -9.45 -12.34 27.37
C PHE A 412 -8.95 -13.02 28.65
N LYS A 413 -8.10 -14.04 28.50
CA LYS A 413 -7.49 -14.76 29.63
C LYS A 413 -6.32 -13.98 30.26
N LYS A 414 -5.58 -13.22 29.45
CA LYS A 414 -4.46 -12.37 29.86
C LYS A 414 -4.30 -11.24 28.85
N ILE A 415 -3.99 -10.04 29.31
CA ILE A 415 -3.72 -8.89 28.44
C ILE A 415 -2.32 -8.36 28.76
N PHE A 416 -1.58 -8.01 27.73
CA PHE A 416 -0.33 -7.26 27.80
C PHE A 416 -0.53 -5.93 27.06
N LEU A 417 -0.38 -4.81 27.77
CA LEU A 417 -0.48 -3.46 27.20
C LEU A 417 0.87 -2.76 27.31
N ILE A 418 1.53 -2.55 26.18
CA ILE A 418 2.86 -1.93 26.09
C ILE A 418 2.71 -0.47 25.64
N VAL A 419 3.07 0.48 26.49
CA VAL A 419 3.07 1.92 26.14
C VAL A 419 4.51 2.41 26.06
N ASP A 420 4.96 2.73 24.86
CA ASP A 420 6.27 3.33 24.63
C ASP A 420 6.20 4.87 24.64
N ALA A 421 7.26 5.48 25.19
CA ALA A 421 7.51 6.91 25.18
C ALA A 421 6.39 7.78 25.80
N LEU A 422 5.87 7.38 26.97
CA LEU A 422 4.81 8.15 27.67
C LEU A 422 5.23 9.60 28.00
N ASP A 423 6.54 9.90 28.07
CA ASP A 423 7.03 11.29 28.19
C ASP A 423 6.75 12.17 26.96
N GLU A 424 6.48 11.60 25.79
CA GLU A 424 6.05 12.35 24.59
C GLU A 424 4.55 12.66 24.56
N CYS A 425 3.76 12.07 25.47
CA CYS A 425 2.37 12.49 25.68
C CYS A 425 2.32 13.91 26.29
N PRO A 426 1.52 14.85 25.74
CA PRO A 426 1.43 16.21 26.25
C PRO A 426 1.02 16.26 27.73
N VAL A 427 1.75 17.02 28.56
CA VAL A 427 1.54 17.09 30.02
C VAL A 427 0.08 17.35 30.41
N LYS A 428 -0.64 18.20 29.66
CA LYS A 428 -2.07 18.55 29.87
C LYS A 428 -3.09 17.42 29.58
N ASP A 429 -2.64 16.28 29.07
CA ASP A 429 -3.45 15.09 28.77
C ASP A 429 -2.81 13.80 29.31
N ARG A 430 -1.60 13.88 29.91
CA ARG A 430 -0.83 12.73 30.38
C ARG A 430 -1.46 12.09 31.63
N ASP A 431 -2.08 12.92 32.46
CA ASP A 431 -2.95 12.53 33.58
C ASP A 431 -4.08 11.58 33.12
N LYS A 432 -4.73 11.88 31.98
CA LYS A 432 -5.89 11.13 31.47
C LYS A 432 -5.49 9.75 30.96
N ILE A 433 -4.37 9.63 30.24
CA ILE A 433 -3.85 8.32 29.81
C ILE A 433 -3.36 7.51 31.01
N ILE A 434 -2.70 8.12 32.01
CA ILE A 434 -2.32 7.43 33.25
C ILE A 434 -3.57 6.91 33.99
N GLY A 435 -4.64 7.70 34.07
CA GLY A 435 -5.94 7.27 34.61
C GLY A 435 -6.57 6.11 33.82
N PHE A 436 -6.47 6.09 32.49
CA PHE A 436 -6.86 4.94 31.67
C PHE A 436 -6.01 3.70 31.97
N LEU A 437 -4.70 3.84 32.12
CA LEU A 437 -3.82 2.70 32.45
C LEU A 437 -4.16 2.10 33.82
N PHE A 438 -4.47 2.92 34.82
CA PHE A 438 -4.93 2.39 36.11
C PHE A 438 -6.29 1.68 35.99
N LYS A 439 -7.28 2.25 35.30
CA LYS A 439 -8.55 1.55 34.98
C LYS A 439 -8.34 0.23 34.22
N ALA A 440 -7.32 0.15 33.36
CA ALA A 440 -7.01 -1.09 32.64
C ALA A 440 -6.45 -2.20 33.57
N MET A 441 -5.89 -1.86 34.74
CA MET A 441 -5.47 -2.86 35.74
C MET A 441 -6.66 -3.52 36.45
N ASP A 442 -7.82 -2.86 36.54
CA ASP A 442 -9.05 -3.41 37.12
C ASP A 442 -9.58 -4.65 36.36
N ILE A 443 -9.05 -4.90 35.16
CA ILE A 443 -9.34 -6.11 34.37
C ILE A 443 -8.36 -7.22 34.79
N PRO A 444 -8.82 -8.38 35.29
CA PRO A 444 -7.97 -9.44 35.80
C PRO A 444 -6.87 -9.89 34.81
N HIS A 445 -5.71 -10.24 35.37
CA HIS A 445 -4.52 -10.69 34.64
C HIS A 445 -3.97 -9.68 33.61
N THR A 446 -4.23 -8.38 33.77
CA THR A 446 -3.70 -7.34 32.86
C THR A 446 -2.29 -6.90 33.26
N LYS A 447 -1.37 -6.93 32.29
CA LYS A 447 0.05 -6.64 32.45
C LYS A 447 0.42 -5.40 31.66
N ILE A 448 0.67 -4.30 32.36
CA ILE A 448 1.02 -3.02 31.71
C ILE A 448 2.54 -2.85 31.78
N PHE A 449 3.17 -2.59 30.64
CA PHE A 449 4.58 -2.21 30.55
C PHE A 449 4.66 -0.79 29.98
N VAL A 450 5.30 0.12 30.71
CA VAL A 450 5.41 1.54 30.30
C VAL A 450 6.89 1.91 30.17
N THR A 451 7.29 2.49 29.03
CA THR A 451 8.57 3.19 28.93
C THR A 451 8.37 4.70 29.04
N SER A 452 9.24 5.38 29.78
CA SER A 452 9.31 6.85 29.76
C SER A 452 10.63 7.39 30.29
N ARG A 453 10.80 8.71 30.29
CA ARG A 453 11.70 9.41 31.22
C ARG A 453 11.14 9.40 32.63
N LYS A 454 12.00 9.71 33.61
CA LYS A 454 11.60 9.91 35.00
C LYS A 454 11.04 11.33 35.23
N GLU A 455 10.00 11.69 34.47
CA GLU A 455 9.25 12.95 34.66
C GLU A 455 8.57 12.96 36.04
N ILE A 456 8.40 14.14 36.64
CA ILE A 456 7.94 14.28 38.04
C ILE A 456 6.51 13.77 38.21
N ASP A 457 5.62 14.11 37.28
CA ASP A 457 4.21 13.68 37.25
C ASP A 457 4.07 12.15 37.08
N ILE A 458 4.80 11.57 36.12
CA ILE A 458 4.85 10.12 35.90
C ILE A 458 5.41 9.41 37.15
N HIS A 459 6.47 9.97 37.74
CA HIS A 459 7.11 9.40 38.92
C HIS A 459 6.18 9.38 40.13
N LEU A 460 5.49 10.49 40.41
CA LEU A 460 4.54 10.58 41.52
C LEU A 460 3.37 9.61 41.32
N ALA A 461 2.77 9.57 40.12
CA ALA A 461 1.65 8.69 39.81
C ALA A 461 2.01 7.20 39.98
N PHE A 462 3.08 6.73 39.34
CA PHE A 462 3.43 5.31 39.40
C PHE A 462 3.98 4.89 40.77
N SER A 463 4.72 5.74 41.49
CA SER A 463 5.19 5.42 42.85
C SER A 463 4.04 5.35 43.85
N GLY A 464 3.04 6.24 43.74
CA GLY A 464 1.82 6.19 44.56
C GLY A 464 0.96 4.95 44.29
N SER A 465 1.05 4.37 43.09
CA SER A 465 0.33 3.13 42.70
C SER A 465 1.01 1.82 43.11
N GLY A 466 2.21 1.86 43.69
CA GLY A 466 2.98 0.65 44.03
C GLY A 466 3.54 -0.11 42.83
N ALA A 467 3.63 0.52 41.65
CA ALA A 467 4.13 -0.11 40.44
C ALA A 467 5.60 -0.55 40.57
N ARG A 468 5.96 -1.69 39.97
CA ARG A 468 7.36 -2.14 39.90
C ARG A 468 8.13 -1.22 38.95
N THR A 469 9.39 -0.91 39.30
CA THR A 469 10.21 0.01 38.52
C THR A 469 11.54 -0.61 38.08
N ILE A 470 11.95 -0.32 36.85
CA ILE A 470 13.28 -0.58 36.31
C ILE A 470 13.85 0.76 35.87
N GLY A 471 14.80 1.28 36.64
CA GLY A 471 15.63 2.39 36.19
C GLY A 471 16.77 1.86 35.33
N ILE A 472 16.76 2.17 34.02
CA ILE A 472 17.79 1.75 33.08
C ILE A 472 19.11 2.42 33.46
N ARG A 473 20.12 1.61 33.79
CA ARG A 473 21.47 2.06 34.16
C ARG A 473 22.41 1.94 32.97
N GLU A 474 23.48 2.70 33.06
CA GLU A 474 24.52 2.76 32.02
C GLU A 474 25.18 1.38 31.84
N GLN A 475 25.41 0.68 32.96
CA GLN A 475 25.88 -0.71 33.04
C GLN A 475 24.99 -1.70 32.28
N ASP A 476 23.67 -1.53 32.34
CA ASP A 476 22.70 -2.43 31.67
C ASP A 476 22.82 -2.29 30.15
N SER A 477 22.89 -1.04 29.66
CA SER A 477 23.00 -0.69 28.25
C SER A 477 24.42 -0.82 27.65
N ALA A 478 25.46 -1.01 28.47
CA ALA A 478 26.85 -0.99 28.00
C ALA A 478 27.16 -2.08 26.95
N GLY A 479 26.56 -3.28 27.10
CA GLY A 479 26.68 -4.37 26.14
C GLY A 479 25.97 -4.08 24.80
N ASP A 480 24.81 -3.44 24.88
CA ASP A 480 24.03 -3.00 23.70
C ASP A 480 24.81 -1.95 22.90
N ILE A 481 25.38 -0.96 23.59
CA ILE A 481 26.17 0.12 22.99
C ILE A 481 27.48 -0.40 22.40
N LYS A 482 28.17 -1.32 23.08
CA LYS A 482 29.36 -1.96 22.53
C LYS A 482 29.07 -2.66 21.20
N THR A 483 27.97 -3.43 21.15
CA THR A 483 27.53 -4.11 19.93
C THR A 483 27.21 -3.10 18.82
N PHE A 484 26.37 -2.10 19.12
CA PHE A 484 26.01 -1.03 18.19
C PHE A 484 27.24 -0.28 17.65
N VAL A 485 28.15 0.17 18.50
CA VAL A 485 29.33 0.96 18.11
C VAL A 485 30.28 0.12 17.25
N THR A 486 30.57 -1.13 17.63
CA THR A 486 31.43 -2.01 16.83
C THR A 486 30.82 -2.31 15.45
N ASP A 487 29.54 -2.65 15.38
CA ASP A 487 28.84 -2.88 14.11
C ASP A 487 28.81 -1.61 13.24
N LYS A 488 28.52 -0.45 13.85
CA LYS A 488 28.40 0.83 13.12
C LYS A 488 29.75 1.34 12.63
N VAL A 489 30.83 1.20 13.40
CA VAL A 489 32.19 1.50 12.93
C VAL A 489 32.56 0.64 11.72
N LYS A 490 32.22 -0.66 11.75
CA LYS A 490 32.44 -1.59 10.64
C LYS A 490 31.62 -1.22 9.40
N GLU A 491 30.33 -0.91 9.56
CA GLU A 491 29.46 -0.41 8.48
C GLU A 491 30.03 0.85 7.81
N LEU A 492 30.54 1.79 8.62
CA LEU A 492 31.09 3.06 8.15
C LEU A 492 32.48 2.88 7.52
N LYS A 493 33.31 1.90 7.93
CA LYS A 493 34.55 1.55 7.22
C LYS A 493 34.27 0.99 5.82
N ASP A 494 33.26 0.11 5.74
CA ASP A 494 32.75 -0.47 4.48
C ASP A 494 32.17 0.61 3.52
N GLY A 495 31.83 1.79 4.02
CA GLY A 495 31.26 2.90 3.23
C GLY A 495 29.78 2.71 2.85
N LYS A 496 29.06 1.88 3.59
CA LYS A 496 27.61 1.66 3.39
C LYS A 496 26.83 2.94 3.69
N ASN A 497 25.67 3.10 3.06
CA ASN A 497 24.77 4.25 3.26
C ASN A 497 25.42 5.63 2.97
N GLY A 498 26.43 5.68 2.11
CA GLY A 498 27.05 6.92 1.62
C GLY A 498 27.97 7.66 2.60
N LYS A 499 27.99 7.27 3.87
CA LYS A 499 28.94 7.78 4.88
C LYS A 499 30.11 6.81 5.00
N ARG A 500 31.34 7.33 5.02
CA ARG A 500 32.55 6.51 5.18
C ARG A 500 33.47 7.06 6.26
N LEU A 501 33.80 6.23 7.24
CA LEU A 501 34.82 6.48 8.24
C LEU A 501 36.18 6.09 7.65
N ARG A 502 37.09 7.06 7.49
CA ARG A 502 38.46 6.80 7.05
C ARG A 502 39.37 6.72 8.27
N LEU A 503 39.99 5.57 8.50
CA LEU A 503 40.98 5.40 9.57
C LEU A 503 42.39 5.49 8.97
N PRO A 504 43.25 6.41 9.43
CA PRO A 504 44.63 6.50 8.93
C PRO A 504 45.57 5.42 9.51
N ASP A 505 45.21 4.84 10.65
CA ASP A 505 45.88 3.72 11.31
C ASP A 505 44.87 2.78 11.98
N ASP A 506 45.24 1.51 12.14
CA ASP A 506 44.33 0.47 12.67
C ASP A 506 44.06 0.62 14.18
N SER A 507 44.99 1.16 14.97
CA SER A 507 44.80 1.33 16.42
C SER A 507 43.71 2.35 16.76
N LEU A 508 43.50 3.33 15.88
CA LEU A 508 42.42 4.32 16.00
C LEU A 508 41.02 3.66 16.01
N GLU A 509 40.84 2.47 15.40
CA GLU A 509 39.55 1.75 15.46
C GLU A 509 39.18 1.36 16.89
N GLU A 510 40.12 0.77 17.63
CA GLU A 510 39.90 0.42 19.03
C GLU A 510 39.78 1.66 19.92
N GLU A 511 40.56 2.71 19.66
CA GLU A 511 40.46 3.98 20.38
C GLU A 511 39.10 4.63 20.21
N ILE A 512 38.52 4.64 19.00
CA ILE A 512 37.16 5.11 18.74
C ILE A 512 36.15 4.25 19.50
N ILE A 513 36.18 2.92 19.32
CA ILE A 513 35.20 2.01 19.93
C ILE A 513 35.23 2.13 21.47
N ARG A 514 36.43 2.11 22.07
CA ARG A 514 36.64 2.25 23.52
C ARG A 514 36.13 3.60 24.02
N SER A 515 36.62 4.70 23.45
CA SER A 515 36.25 6.06 23.87
C SER A 515 34.75 6.33 23.77
N LEU A 516 34.08 5.77 22.75
CA LEU A 516 32.65 5.94 22.57
C LEU A 516 31.80 5.08 23.51
N ILE A 517 32.25 3.88 23.89
CA ILE A 517 31.58 3.09 24.92
C ILE A 517 31.71 3.82 26.26
N ASP A 518 32.93 4.14 26.67
CA ASP A 518 33.26 4.70 27.99
C ASP A 518 32.58 6.06 28.23
N LYS A 519 32.49 6.92 27.21
CA LYS A 519 31.85 8.25 27.29
C LYS A 519 30.37 8.28 26.87
N SER A 520 29.78 7.15 26.46
CA SER A 520 28.36 7.13 26.06
C SER A 520 27.39 7.38 27.22
N GLU A 521 27.81 7.09 28.45
CA GLU A 521 26.95 7.06 29.64
C GLU A 521 25.64 6.27 29.44
N GLY A 522 25.61 5.24 28.57
CA GLY A 522 24.37 4.52 28.25
C GLY A 522 23.52 5.10 27.10
N MET A 523 24.00 6.07 26.33
CA MET A 523 23.23 6.71 25.24
C MET A 523 23.67 6.27 23.83
N ILE A 524 22.92 5.34 23.22
CA ILE A 524 23.10 4.91 21.82
C ILE A 524 23.01 6.11 20.85
N LEU A 525 22.06 7.04 21.08
CA LEU A 525 21.91 8.24 20.25
C LEU A 525 23.16 9.14 20.29
N TRP A 526 23.79 9.28 21.45
CA TRP A 526 25.03 10.06 21.60
C TRP A 526 26.16 9.42 20.80
N ALA A 527 26.34 8.09 20.93
CA ALA A 527 27.40 7.37 20.21
C ALA A 527 27.21 7.46 18.68
N ASN A 528 25.97 7.39 18.19
CA ASN A 528 25.65 7.60 16.78
C ASN A 528 25.99 9.04 16.31
N LEU A 529 25.70 10.07 17.11
CA LEU A 529 26.06 11.45 16.80
C LEU A 529 27.58 11.64 16.72
N GLN A 530 28.35 11.13 17.70
CA GLN A 530 29.81 11.25 17.68
C GLN A 530 30.43 10.47 16.51
N LEU A 531 29.90 9.29 16.14
CA LEU A 531 30.36 8.55 14.95
C LEU A 531 30.15 9.33 13.65
N GLN A 532 29.05 10.08 13.53
CA GLN A 532 28.79 10.90 12.34
C GLN A 532 29.73 12.11 12.27
N GLU A 533 30.02 12.76 13.40
CA GLU A 533 31.06 13.80 13.51
C GLU A 533 32.46 13.25 13.16
N LEU A 534 32.83 12.07 13.67
CA LEU A 534 34.09 11.41 13.33
C LEU A 534 34.18 11.03 11.84
N CYS A 535 33.08 10.63 11.20
CA CYS A 535 33.03 10.46 9.75
C CYS A 535 33.34 11.76 9.00
N GLU A 536 32.72 12.88 9.39
CA GLU A 536 32.99 14.19 8.77
C GLU A 536 34.45 14.62 8.96
N LEU A 537 34.98 14.52 10.17
CA LEU A 537 36.40 14.79 10.47
C LEU A 537 37.33 13.90 9.64
N SER A 538 37.01 12.61 9.47
CA SER A 538 37.83 11.67 8.69
C SER A 538 37.90 11.96 7.20
N LYS A 539 37.09 12.89 6.65
CA LYS A 539 37.19 13.29 5.24
C LYS A 539 38.47 14.03 4.93
N THR A 540 38.98 14.82 5.89
CA THR A 540 40.09 15.78 5.69
C THR A 540 41.12 15.80 6.83
N GLY A 541 40.77 15.28 8.02
CA GLY A 541 41.61 15.35 9.22
C GLY A 541 42.66 14.26 9.32
N THR A 542 43.73 14.57 10.06
CA THR A 542 44.81 13.64 10.42
C THR A 542 44.43 12.75 11.61
N ALA A 543 45.18 11.66 11.82
CA ALA A 543 44.99 10.77 12.97
C ALA A 543 45.10 11.51 14.32
N SER A 544 46.02 12.49 14.41
CA SER A 544 46.19 13.34 15.59
C SER A 544 44.97 14.21 15.89
N GLU A 545 44.30 14.72 14.85
CA GLU A 545 43.09 15.52 15.01
C GLU A 545 41.88 14.66 15.39
N MET A 546 41.78 13.43 14.87
CA MET A 546 40.79 12.45 15.31
C MET A 546 41.01 12.05 16.78
N ARG A 547 42.26 11.79 17.20
CA ARG A 547 42.61 11.52 18.61
C ARG A 547 42.28 12.70 19.54
N ARG A 548 42.57 13.94 19.12
CA ARG A 548 42.12 15.14 19.84
C ARG A 548 40.59 15.19 19.95
N ALA A 549 39.87 14.93 18.85
CA ALA A 549 38.40 14.93 18.87
C ALA A 549 37.80 13.86 19.80
N LEU A 550 38.47 12.70 19.98
CA LEU A 550 38.11 11.67 20.97
C LEU A 550 38.33 12.13 22.42
N LEU A 551 39.42 12.84 22.69
CA LEU A 551 39.67 13.47 24.00
C LEU A 551 38.61 14.54 24.31
N GLU A 552 38.27 15.37 23.32
CA GLU A 552 37.32 16.50 23.40
C GLU A 552 35.83 16.11 23.16
N LEU A 553 35.47 14.83 23.29
CA LEU A 553 34.07 14.38 23.18
C LEU A 553 33.20 14.96 24.32
N PRO A 554 32.02 15.54 24.00
CA PRO A 554 31.14 16.23 24.95
C PRO A 554 30.38 15.27 25.88
N GLN A 555 30.10 15.67 27.13
CA GLN A 555 29.36 14.85 28.09
C GLN A 555 27.85 14.91 27.82
N GLY A 556 27.30 13.78 27.41
CA GLY A 556 25.88 13.62 27.11
C GLY A 556 25.33 14.49 25.96
N LEU A 557 24.00 14.46 25.81
CA LEU A 557 23.32 15.05 24.65
C LEU A 557 23.26 16.58 24.69
N ASP A 558 23.09 17.20 25.87
CA ASP A 558 23.04 18.66 26.00
C ASP A 558 24.34 19.33 25.54
N GLU A 559 25.50 18.83 25.97
CA GLU A 559 26.79 19.37 25.50
C GLU A 559 27.05 19.05 24.03
N THR A 560 26.57 17.90 23.54
CA THR A 560 26.61 17.56 22.11
C THR A 560 25.84 18.59 21.28
N TYR A 561 24.64 18.97 21.71
CA TYR A 561 23.84 19.98 21.01
C TYR A 561 24.43 21.39 21.16
N ILE A 562 25.03 21.74 22.31
CA ILE A 562 25.79 23.00 22.46
C ILE A 562 26.98 23.03 21.50
N ARG A 563 27.76 21.95 21.40
CA ARG A 563 28.89 21.81 20.46
C ARG A 563 28.43 21.97 19.01
N ILE A 564 27.37 21.28 18.60
CA ILE A 564 26.82 21.38 17.24
C ILE A 564 26.30 22.80 16.96
N MET A 565 25.57 23.43 17.88
CA MET A 565 25.08 24.80 17.70
C MET A 565 26.23 25.83 17.69
N ASN A 566 27.32 25.60 18.42
CA ASN A 566 28.53 26.41 18.34
C ASN A 566 29.27 26.22 17.00
N GLN A 567 29.29 25.01 16.42
CA GLN A 567 29.81 24.78 15.06
C GLN A 567 28.95 25.49 14.00
N ILE A 568 27.61 25.49 14.17
CA ILE A 568 26.69 26.27 13.34
C ILE A 568 27.00 27.79 13.47
N ALA A 569 27.27 28.28 14.69
CA ALA A 569 27.70 29.66 14.95
C ALA A 569 29.05 30.05 14.31
N GLN A 570 29.86 29.07 13.92
CA GLN A 570 31.18 29.28 13.31
C GLN A 570 31.19 29.10 11.78
N LEU A 571 30.08 28.67 11.15
CA LEU A 571 30.02 28.52 9.69
C LEU A 571 30.29 29.85 8.99
N LYS A 572 31.17 29.82 7.97
CA LYS A 572 31.49 30.97 7.12
C LYS A 572 31.18 30.65 5.65
N PRO A 573 30.66 31.60 4.84
CA PRO A 573 30.23 32.95 5.23
C PRO A 573 28.96 32.92 6.13
N LYS A 574 28.69 34.04 6.81
CA LYS A 574 27.60 34.18 7.81
C LYS A 574 26.25 33.66 7.34
N HIS A 575 25.91 33.80 6.06
CA HIS A 575 24.65 33.30 5.51
C HIS A 575 24.43 31.78 5.70
N ARG A 576 25.48 30.95 5.76
CA ARG A 576 25.35 29.51 6.06
C ARG A 576 24.70 29.26 7.44
N GLN A 577 24.97 30.15 8.39
CA GLN A 577 24.37 30.18 9.72
C GLN A 577 22.88 30.51 9.63
N THR A 578 22.53 31.54 8.87
CA THR A 578 21.16 31.99 8.61
C THR A 578 20.31 30.86 8.06
N VAL A 579 20.81 30.12 7.05
CA VAL A 579 20.16 28.93 6.48
C VAL A 579 19.86 27.88 7.54
N ALA A 580 20.84 27.52 8.38
CA ALA A 580 20.67 26.49 9.39
C ALA A 580 19.63 26.89 10.45
N LEU A 581 19.72 28.10 10.98
CA LEU A 581 18.77 28.61 11.97
C LEU A 581 17.34 28.72 11.40
N ASN A 582 17.19 29.25 10.19
CA ASN A 582 15.88 29.37 9.54
C ASN A 582 15.28 28.00 9.22
N THR A 583 16.11 27.02 8.83
CA THR A 583 15.67 25.62 8.65
C THR A 583 15.13 25.05 9.98
N LEU A 584 15.84 25.26 11.09
CA LEU A 584 15.37 24.84 12.41
C LEU A 584 14.07 25.53 12.82
N MET A 585 13.90 26.83 12.54
CA MET A 585 12.62 27.53 12.75
C MET A 585 11.47 26.92 11.93
N TRP A 586 11.71 26.61 10.65
CA TRP A 586 10.72 25.96 9.79
C TRP A 586 10.32 24.58 10.34
N VAL A 587 11.28 23.75 10.77
CA VAL A 587 10.99 22.44 11.38
C VAL A 587 10.24 22.55 12.72
N LEU A 588 10.52 23.59 13.52
CA LEU A 588 9.91 23.78 14.84
C LEU A 588 8.50 24.39 14.79
N TYR A 589 8.22 25.28 13.82
CA TYR A 589 7.08 26.20 13.89
C TYR A 589 6.19 26.27 12.64
N ALA A 590 6.49 25.53 11.55
CA ALA A 590 5.59 25.40 10.41
C ALA A 590 4.20 24.87 10.81
N LYS A 591 3.18 25.19 10.01
CA LYS A 591 1.82 24.66 10.16
C LYS A 591 1.68 23.22 9.66
N LEU A 592 2.51 22.86 8.68
CA LEU A 592 2.58 21.55 8.04
C LEU A 592 4.06 21.22 7.75
N PRO A 593 4.50 19.94 7.83
CA PRO A 593 5.86 19.56 7.43
C PRO A 593 6.10 19.86 5.95
N LEU A 594 7.10 20.70 5.65
CA LEU A 594 7.44 21.08 4.28
C LEU A 594 8.09 19.92 3.52
N SER A 595 7.78 19.80 2.22
CA SER A 595 8.55 18.94 1.31
C SER A 595 10.01 19.40 1.23
N ILE A 596 10.94 18.47 1.45
CA ILE A 596 12.38 18.72 1.37
C ILE A 596 12.80 19.12 -0.06
N ILE A 597 12.15 18.55 -1.09
CA ILE A 597 12.54 18.75 -2.48
C ILE A 597 11.92 20.03 -3.04
N THR A 598 10.65 20.31 -2.73
CA THR A 598 9.89 21.35 -3.46
C THR A 598 9.58 22.61 -2.66
N GLN A 599 9.60 22.58 -1.32
CA GLN A 599 9.09 23.69 -0.50
C GLN A 599 10.16 24.30 0.39
N LEU A 600 10.88 23.47 1.16
CA LEU A 600 11.90 23.92 2.11
C LEU A 600 13.00 24.80 1.48
N PRO A 601 13.57 24.49 0.29
CA PRO A 601 14.60 25.31 -0.34
C PRO A 601 14.22 26.79 -0.49
N TYR A 602 12.99 27.03 -0.96
CA TYR A 602 12.43 28.37 -1.12
C TYR A 602 12.11 29.01 0.24
N ALA A 603 11.46 28.27 1.13
CA ALA A 603 11.07 28.75 2.46
C ALA A 603 12.27 29.25 3.28
N VAL A 604 13.43 28.60 3.14
CA VAL A 604 14.67 28.97 3.83
C VAL A 604 15.41 30.11 3.12
N SER A 605 15.47 30.13 1.79
CA SER A 605 16.12 31.23 1.04
C SER A 605 15.45 32.58 1.31
N PHE A 606 14.12 32.66 1.19
CA PHE A 606 13.38 33.92 1.28
C PHE A 606 13.30 34.50 2.70
N SER A 607 13.78 33.77 3.71
CA SER A 607 13.95 34.29 5.07
C SER A 607 15.08 35.33 5.19
N ASP A 608 16.10 35.29 4.32
CA ASP A 608 17.16 36.31 4.26
C ASP A 608 16.77 37.43 3.27
N ILE A 609 17.31 38.64 3.43
CA ILE A 609 16.99 39.80 2.57
C ILE A 609 18.01 39.99 1.44
N ASP A 610 19.26 39.59 1.67
CA ASP A 610 20.39 39.80 0.76
C ASP A 610 20.57 38.67 -0.28
N ARG A 611 19.66 37.69 -0.35
CA ARG A 611 19.83 36.49 -1.18
C ARG A 611 18.77 36.29 -2.26
N THR A 612 19.23 36.19 -3.50
CA THR A 612 18.44 35.90 -4.70
C THR A 612 18.44 34.42 -5.11
N GLU A 613 19.37 33.61 -4.59
CA GLU A 613 19.52 32.20 -4.93
C GLU A 613 18.72 31.25 -4.02
N ILE A 614 18.27 30.12 -4.59
CA ILE A 614 17.61 29.03 -3.87
C ILE A 614 18.66 28.13 -3.20
N VAL A 615 18.53 27.82 -1.91
CA VAL A 615 19.48 26.93 -1.20
C VAL A 615 19.28 25.49 -1.65
N ASN A 616 20.35 24.84 -2.12
CA ASN A 616 20.28 23.41 -2.45
C ASN A 616 20.17 22.51 -1.19
N ILE A 617 19.55 21.34 -1.34
CA ILE A 617 19.15 20.44 -0.25
C ILE A 617 20.36 19.90 0.51
N GLU A 618 21.41 19.46 -0.19
CA GLU A 618 22.64 18.96 0.42
C GLU A 618 23.29 20.02 1.32
N ALA A 619 23.24 21.29 0.91
CA ALA A 619 23.76 22.40 1.70
C ALA A 619 22.90 22.68 2.96
N ILE A 620 21.56 22.54 2.87
CA ILE A 620 20.69 22.62 4.05
C ILE A 620 21.04 21.51 5.05
N LEU A 621 21.20 20.27 4.57
CA LEU A 621 21.55 19.11 5.40
C LEU A 621 22.97 19.24 6.01
N GLU A 622 23.95 19.73 5.25
CA GLU A 622 25.31 20.03 5.72
C GLU A 622 25.30 21.08 6.83
N TYR A 623 24.65 22.23 6.60
CA TYR A 623 24.69 23.36 7.53
C TYR A 623 23.90 23.08 8.82
N CYS A 624 22.89 22.21 8.78
CA CYS A 624 22.16 21.77 9.98
C CYS A 624 22.88 20.70 10.81
N ARG A 625 24.09 20.25 10.39
CA ARG A 625 25.02 19.43 11.19
C ARG A 625 24.38 18.23 11.92
N GLY A 626 23.48 17.52 11.24
CA GLY A 626 22.83 16.32 11.76
C GLY A 626 21.72 16.55 12.79
N LEU A 627 21.31 17.79 13.08
CA LEU A 627 20.15 18.06 13.95
C LEU A 627 18.80 17.71 13.30
N ILE A 628 18.78 17.52 11.97
CA ILE A 628 17.61 17.15 11.17
C ILE A 628 17.81 15.83 10.44
N ALA A 629 16.70 15.14 10.16
CA ALA A 629 16.63 13.91 9.41
C ALA A 629 15.56 13.99 8.30
N VAL A 630 15.76 13.23 7.23
CA VAL A 630 14.80 13.12 6.12
C VAL A 630 13.85 11.95 6.40
N ASN A 631 12.55 12.19 6.23
CA ASN A 631 11.54 11.14 6.17
C ASN A 631 11.25 10.84 4.69
N GLU A 632 11.84 9.77 4.17
CA GLU A 632 11.76 9.41 2.76
C GLU A 632 10.44 8.72 2.40
N ASN A 633 9.69 9.31 1.45
CA ASN A 633 8.50 8.69 0.90
C ASN A 633 8.86 7.87 -0.35
N SER A 634 9.13 6.58 -0.17
CA SER A 634 9.60 5.67 -1.24
C SER A 634 8.64 5.56 -2.44
N ILE A 635 7.35 5.88 -2.26
CA ILE A 635 6.33 5.84 -3.32
C ILE A 635 6.25 7.19 -4.06
N LYS A 636 6.51 8.31 -3.36
CA LYS A 636 6.43 9.67 -3.91
C LYS A 636 7.56 10.54 -3.35
N PRO A 637 8.80 10.47 -3.88
CA PRO A 637 9.97 11.19 -3.34
C PRO A 637 9.78 12.72 -3.21
N LEU A 638 8.99 13.34 -4.10
CA LEU A 638 8.62 14.77 -4.02
C LEU A 638 7.78 15.14 -2.77
N LYS A 639 7.33 14.14 -1.99
CA LYS A 639 6.64 14.28 -0.71
C LYS A 639 7.47 13.82 0.50
N SER A 640 8.76 13.55 0.33
CA SER A 640 9.69 13.40 1.46
C SER A 640 9.76 14.72 2.25
N THR A 641 9.81 14.64 3.57
CA THR A 641 9.78 15.82 4.47
C THR A 641 10.97 15.78 5.43
N ILE A 642 11.32 16.91 6.06
CA ILE A 642 12.32 16.92 7.15
C ILE A 642 11.68 16.99 8.53
N HIS A 643 12.38 16.44 9.51
CA HIS A 643 12.07 16.50 10.93
C HIS A 643 13.37 16.64 11.73
N LEU A 644 13.28 16.92 13.04
CA LEU A 644 14.44 16.87 13.93
C LEU A 644 14.87 15.42 14.13
N LEU A 645 16.18 15.16 14.24
CA LEU A 645 16.75 13.81 14.35
C LEU A 645 16.13 13.00 15.51
N HIS A 646 15.82 13.65 16.62
CA HIS A 646 15.24 13.03 17.81
C HIS A 646 14.49 14.08 18.67
N TYR A 647 13.53 13.66 19.49
CA TYR A 647 12.73 14.56 20.33
C TYR A 647 13.56 15.46 21.26
N SER A 648 14.67 14.93 21.81
CA SER A 648 15.58 15.71 22.66
C SER A 648 16.21 16.92 21.96
N VAL A 649 16.30 16.93 20.62
CA VAL A 649 16.73 18.13 19.86
C VAL A 649 15.66 19.22 19.95
N LYS A 650 14.36 18.86 19.83
CA LYS A 650 13.24 19.80 19.97
C LYS A 650 13.25 20.44 21.35
N GLU A 651 13.38 19.59 22.36
CA GLU A 651 13.42 19.96 23.76
C GLU A 651 14.60 20.91 24.03
N PHE A 652 15.84 20.54 23.65
CA PHE A 652 17.01 21.39 23.79
C PHE A 652 16.83 22.78 23.13
N LEU A 653 16.26 22.83 21.93
CA LEU A 653 16.00 24.08 21.19
C LEU A 653 14.83 24.91 21.75
N THR A 654 14.03 24.39 22.68
CA THR A 654 12.85 25.06 23.25
C THR A 654 12.81 25.18 24.78
N ARG A 655 13.75 24.53 25.51
CA ARG A 655 13.92 24.71 26.96
C ARG A 655 14.19 26.19 27.30
N PRO A 656 13.65 26.72 28.41
CA PRO A 656 13.86 28.11 28.80
C PRO A 656 15.33 28.40 29.17
N GLU A 657 15.96 27.50 29.93
CA GLU A 657 17.26 27.73 30.59
C GLU A 657 18.49 27.67 29.66
N LYS A 658 19.63 28.14 30.19
CA LYS A 658 20.92 28.41 29.52
C LYS A 658 20.84 29.48 28.42
N ASP A 659 21.42 30.64 28.71
CA ASP A 659 21.43 31.82 27.85
C ASP A 659 22.60 31.80 26.85
N SER A 660 22.29 31.38 25.62
CA SER A 660 23.12 31.70 24.44
C SER A 660 22.36 32.70 23.57
N VAL A 661 22.86 33.93 23.50
CA VAL A 661 22.26 35.04 22.75
C VAL A 661 22.02 34.66 21.28
N TYR A 662 22.90 33.83 20.71
CA TYR A 662 22.91 33.49 19.29
C TYR A 662 21.74 32.59 18.85
N TRP A 663 21.36 31.55 19.62
CA TRP A 663 20.19 30.70 19.30
C TRP A 663 18.94 30.97 20.15
N ALA A 664 18.96 32.00 21.01
CA ALA A 664 17.76 32.48 21.72
C ALA A 664 16.57 32.78 20.77
N GLN A 665 16.84 33.15 19.51
CA GLN A 665 15.80 33.35 18.49
C GLN A 665 15.02 32.08 18.12
N LEU A 666 15.57 30.87 18.35
CA LEU A 666 14.84 29.61 18.17
C LEU A 666 13.86 29.34 19.33
N LYS A 667 14.21 29.78 20.55
CA LYS A 667 13.32 29.72 21.72
C LYS A 667 12.14 30.70 21.60
N SER A 668 12.38 31.89 21.02
CA SER A 668 11.33 32.90 20.81
C SER A 668 10.39 32.50 19.66
N LYS A 669 9.31 31.80 20.02
CA LYS A 669 8.19 31.47 19.12
C LYS A 669 7.70 32.69 18.31
N THR A 670 7.66 33.88 18.93
CA THR A 670 7.32 35.16 18.29
C THR A 670 8.30 35.48 17.16
N ARG A 671 9.61 35.61 17.43
CA ARG A 671 10.63 35.93 16.41
C ARG A 671 10.71 34.87 15.31
N ALA A 672 10.56 33.60 15.67
CA ALA A 672 10.54 32.52 14.70
C ALA A 672 9.32 32.60 13.77
N ASN A 673 8.12 32.90 14.30
CA ASN A 673 6.94 33.13 13.44
C ASN A 673 7.07 34.42 12.62
N ASP A 674 7.81 35.43 13.09
CA ASP A 674 8.12 36.64 12.32
C ASP A 674 8.99 36.33 11.09
N THR A 675 10.07 35.56 11.27
CA THR A 675 10.94 35.11 10.18
C THR A 675 10.19 34.23 9.17
N LEU A 676 9.28 33.37 9.65
CA LEU A 676 8.40 32.55 8.81
C LEU A 676 7.37 33.41 8.05
N ALA A 677 6.79 34.43 8.69
CA ALA A 677 5.86 35.37 8.06
C ALA A 677 6.56 36.21 6.97
N ILE A 678 7.70 36.81 7.28
CA ILE A 678 8.52 37.60 6.35
C ILE A 678 8.94 36.76 5.14
N SER A 679 9.37 35.51 5.34
CA SER A 679 9.70 34.60 4.24
C SER A 679 8.50 34.32 3.33
N CYS A 680 7.32 34.05 3.91
CA CYS A 680 6.09 33.91 3.11
C CYS A 680 5.76 35.19 2.34
N LEU A 681 5.82 36.36 2.98
CA LEU A 681 5.51 37.66 2.36
C LEU A 681 6.46 37.96 1.18
N ARG A 682 7.78 37.80 1.36
CA ARG A 682 8.77 37.99 0.27
C ARG A 682 8.58 36.99 -0.87
N TYR A 683 8.25 35.73 -0.56
CA TYR A 683 7.98 34.73 -1.60
C TYR A 683 6.71 35.05 -2.41
N LEU A 684 5.68 35.60 -1.75
CA LEU A 684 4.47 36.09 -2.41
C LEU A 684 4.77 37.28 -3.32
N GLN A 685 5.61 38.22 -2.88
CA GLN A 685 6.04 39.38 -3.69
C GLN A 685 6.85 38.98 -4.93
N HIS A 686 7.71 37.96 -4.83
CA HIS A 686 8.50 37.43 -5.95
C HIS A 686 7.69 36.53 -6.90
N SER A 687 6.51 36.07 -6.48
CA SER A 687 5.63 35.25 -7.31
C SER A 687 4.78 36.14 -8.24
N PRO A 688 4.38 35.67 -9.44
CA PRO A 688 3.67 36.48 -10.46
C PRO A 688 2.18 36.72 -10.12
N LEU A 689 1.87 36.96 -8.84
CA LEU A 689 0.53 37.23 -8.33
C LEU A 689 -0.01 38.58 -8.81
N GLY A 690 0.86 39.52 -9.17
CA GLY A 690 0.47 40.81 -9.74
C GLY A 690 -0.25 40.72 -11.10
N GLU A 691 -0.17 39.58 -11.79
CA GLU A 691 -0.96 39.29 -12.99
C GLU A 691 -2.44 39.04 -12.66
N GLY A 692 -2.74 38.58 -11.44
CA GLY A 692 -4.08 38.24 -10.96
C GLY A 692 -4.35 36.73 -10.85
N PRO A 693 -5.55 36.34 -10.36
CA PRO A 693 -5.96 34.94 -10.27
C PRO A 693 -6.04 34.30 -11.66
N ARG A 694 -5.84 32.99 -11.72
CA ARG A 694 -5.88 32.22 -12.97
C ARG A 694 -7.30 31.76 -13.26
N SER A 695 -7.80 32.00 -14.47
CA SER A 695 -9.13 31.55 -14.92
C SER A 695 -9.13 30.11 -15.44
N ARG A 696 -7.94 29.51 -15.64
CA ARG A 696 -7.79 28.17 -16.21
C ARG A 696 -6.98 27.25 -15.31
N VAL A 697 -7.50 26.04 -15.14
CA VAL A 697 -6.92 24.96 -14.33
C VAL A 697 -5.47 24.63 -14.70
N HIS A 698 -5.14 24.65 -16.00
CA HIS A 698 -3.78 24.36 -16.46
C HIS A 698 -2.78 25.48 -16.16
N GLU A 699 -3.22 26.74 -16.13
CA GLU A 699 -2.41 27.91 -15.72
C GLU A 699 -2.16 27.87 -14.21
N LEU A 700 -3.18 27.57 -13.40
CA LEU A 700 -3.03 27.41 -11.94
C LEU A 700 -2.12 26.21 -11.58
N ARG A 701 -2.28 25.07 -12.26
CA ARG A 701 -1.37 23.91 -12.12
C ARG A 701 0.04 24.18 -12.66
N ARG A 702 0.22 25.10 -13.61
CA ARG A 702 1.53 25.53 -14.07
C ARG A 702 2.21 26.40 -13.01
N LEU A 703 1.50 27.43 -12.53
CA LEU A 703 1.95 28.34 -11.47
C LEU A 703 2.44 27.58 -10.21
N LEU A 704 1.67 26.60 -9.72
CA LEU A 704 2.06 25.79 -8.55
C LEU A 704 3.21 24.79 -8.80
N ARG A 705 3.57 24.51 -10.05
CA ARG A 705 4.76 23.69 -10.39
C ARG A 705 6.01 24.55 -10.56
N GLU A 706 5.86 25.78 -11.06
CA GLU A 706 6.94 26.76 -11.20
C GLU A 706 7.27 27.43 -9.85
N TYR A 707 6.28 27.57 -8.95
CA TYR A 707 6.42 28.17 -7.62
C TYR A 707 5.86 27.25 -6.52
N PRO A 708 6.58 26.18 -6.10
CA PRO A 708 5.96 25.10 -5.32
C PRO A 708 5.74 25.41 -3.83
N PHE A 709 6.38 26.46 -3.31
CA PHE A 709 6.12 26.97 -1.95
C PHE A 709 4.91 27.94 -1.91
N LEU A 710 4.40 28.37 -3.06
CA LEU A 710 3.40 29.43 -3.19
C LEU A 710 2.10 29.13 -2.46
N HIS A 711 1.61 27.90 -2.54
CA HIS A 711 0.37 27.51 -1.85
C HIS A 711 0.53 27.57 -0.32
N TYR A 712 1.64 27.07 0.24
CA TYR A 712 1.90 27.17 1.68
C TYR A 712 1.98 28.65 2.09
N ALA A 713 2.76 29.46 1.37
CA ALA A 713 2.96 30.87 1.68
C ALA A 713 1.63 31.63 1.68
N ALA A 714 0.85 31.52 0.60
CA ALA A 714 -0.46 32.18 0.49
C ALA A 714 -1.46 31.69 1.55
N LYS A 715 -1.43 30.40 1.90
CA LYS A 715 -2.40 29.81 2.83
C LYS A 715 -2.11 30.10 4.30
N HIS A 716 -0.84 30.30 4.68
CA HIS A 716 -0.44 30.33 6.09
C HIS A 716 0.31 31.58 6.57
N PHE A 717 0.65 32.55 5.71
CA PHE A 717 1.37 33.76 6.15
C PHE A 717 0.63 34.51 7.27
N ASP A 718 -0.68 34.69 7.17
CA ASP A 718 -1.55 35.30 8.19
C ASP A 718 -1.47 34.58 9.54
N LYS A 719 -1.41 33.24 9.49
CA LYS A 719 -1.26 32.37 10.66
C LYS A 719 0.15 32.39 11.27
N HIS A 720 1.11 33.03 10.61
CA HIS A 720 2.44 33.34 11.15
C HIS A 720 2.52 34.80 11.62
N VAL A 721 1.94 35.77 10.91
CA VAL A 721 1.81 37.18 11.34
C VAL A 721 1.05 37.30 12.68
N GLU A 722 -0.08 36.59 12.82
CA GLU A 722 -0.80 36.48 14.10
C GLU A 722 0.10 36.02 15.27
N ARG A 723 1.09 35.18 14.96
CA ARG A 723 2.02 34.60 15.93
C ARG A 723 3.34 35.36 16.06
N SER A 724 3.55 36.41 15.28
CA SER A 724 4.73 37.29 15.39
C SER A 724 4.45 38.59 16.16
N LEU A 725 3.20 38.80 16.59
CA LEU A 725 2.84 39.79 17.59
C LEU A 725 3.70 39.63 18.86
N ASP A 726 4.31 40.73 19.29
CA ASP A 726 5.05 40.79 20.56
C ASP A 726 4.12 41.05 21.76
N ASN A 727 4.70 41.15 22.96
CA ASN A 727 3.96 41.37 24.20
C ASN A 727 3.23 42.75 24.26
N SER A 728 3.51 43.66 23.32
CA SER A 728 2.79 44.95 23.18
C SER A 728 1.68 44.91 22.11
N GLY A 729 1.59 43.82 21.34
CA GLY A 729 0.72 43.74 20.16
C GLY A 729 1.31 44.39 18.91
N SER A 730 2.64 44.60 18.88
CA SER A 730 3.35 45.19 17.74
C SER A 730 3.92 44.11 16.80
N LEU A 731 4.26 44.51 15.56
CA LEU A 731 4.92 43.69 14.54
C LEU A 731 6.28 44.31 14.16
N SER A 732 7.17 43.52 13.56
CA SER A 732 8.40 44.05 12.97
C SER A 732 8.12 44.94 11.75
N LYS A 733 9.04 45.87 11.46
CA LYS A 733 8.92 46.77 10.32
C LYS A 733 8.91 45.99 9.01
N GLU A 734 9.76 44.98 8.90
CA GLU A 734 9.92 44.10 7.75
C GLU A 734 8.65 43.29 7.48
N CYS A 735 7.92 42.87 8.53
CA CYS A 735 6.61 42.23 8.36
C CYS A 735 5.54 43.23 7.88
N VAL A 736 5.55 44.47 8.39
CA VAL A 736 4.61 45.53 7.97
C VAL A 736 4.88 45.96 6.53
N ASP A 737 6.10 46.38 6.19
CA ASP A 737 6.53 46.74 4.83
C ASP A 737 6.23 45.59 3.83
N GLY A 738 6.38 44.35 4.31
CA GLY A 738 6.03 43.13 3.56
C GLY A 738 4.54 43.03 3.19
N MET A 739 3.65 43.32 4.15
CA MET A 739 2.20 43.34 3.93
C MET A 739 1.76 44.56 3.12
N ASP A 740 2.29 45.75 3.40
CA ASP A 740 2.03 46.99 2.66
C ASP A 740 2.20 46.80 1.16
N THR A 741 3.32 46.20 0.76
CA THR A 741 3.67 45.93 -0.65
C THR A 741 2.64 45.02 -1.33
N ILE A 742 2.15 43.99 -0.63
CA ILE A 742 1.12 43.07 -1.18
C ILE A 742 -0.25 43.76 -1.21
N PHE A 743 -0.60 44.52 -0.18
CA PHE A 743 -1.91 45.14 -0.03
C PHE A 743 -2.15 46.36 -0.94
N GLN A 744 -1.08 46.95 -1.48
CA GLN A 744 -1.18 47.90 -2.60
C GLN A 744 -1.68 47.25 -3.91
N ASN A 745 -1.54 45.92 -4.07
CA ASN A 745 -1.84 45.22 -5.32
C ASN A 745 -3.11 44.35 -5.21
N ARG A 746 -4.27 44.90 -5.64
CA ARG A 746 -5.57 44.21 -5.69
C ARG A 746 -5.54 42.86 -6.42
N LYS A 747 -4.74 42.74 -7.49
CA LYS A 747 -4.59 41.49 -8.26
C LYS A 747 -3.84 40.43 -7.46
N ALA A 748 -2.80 40.83 -6.73
CA ALA A 748 -2.06 39.92 -5.85
C ALA A 748 -2.93 39.44 -4.67
N ILE A 749 -3.74 40.33 -4.07
CA ILE A 749 -4.72 39.95 -3.04
C ILE A 749 -5.71 38.93 -3.60
N ALA A 750 -6.28 39.17 -4.79
CA ALA A 750 -7.23 38.28 -5.43
C ALA A 750 -6.62 36.88 -5.72
N ALA A 751 -5.36 36.84 -6.19
CA ALA A 751 -4.63 35.60 -6.40
C ALA A 751 -4.34 34.87 -5.07
N ILE A 752 -4.00 35.57 -3.98
CA ILE A 752 -3.82 34.98 -2.64
C ILE A 752 -5.13 34.37 -2.12
N LEU A 753 -6.27 35.03 -2.35
CA LEU A 753 -7.58 34.51 -1.97
C LEU A 753 -7.96 33.26 -2.78
N GLN A 754 -7.67 33.23 -4.10
CA GLN A 754 -7.81 32.01 -4.92
C GLN A 754 -6.93 30.87 -4.38
N LEU A 755 -5.69 31.17 -3.99
CA LEU A 755 -4.76 30.17 -3.45
C LEU A 755 -5.13 29.65 -2.06
N LYS A 756 -5.78 30.48 -1.23
CA LYS A 756 -6.30 30.10 0.10
C LYS A 756 -7.48 29.12 0.03
N ALA A 757 -8.31 29.23 -1.02
CA ALA A 757 -9.49 28.40 -1.22
C ALA A 757 -9.20 26.93 -1.60
N MET A 758 -7.94 26.56 -1.90
CA MET A 758 -7.55 25.19 -2.22
C MET A 758 -7.20 24.38 -0.95
N HIS A 759 -7.53 23.09 -0.92
CA HIS A 759 -7.05 22.16 0.12
C HIS A 759 -5.54 21.87 -0.02
N ASP A 760 -4.88 21.49 1.08
CA ASP A 760 -3.40 21.37 1.17
C ASP A 760 -2.78 20.31 0.23
N ASN A 761 -3.61 19.41 -0.28
CA ASN A 761 -3.28 18.42 -1.29
C ASN A 761 -4.38 18.46 -2.37
N PRO A 762 -4.33 19.43 -3.30
CA PRO A 762 -5.47 19.76 -4.14
C PRO A 762 -5.83 18.62 -5.09
N ARG A 763 -7.09 18.18 -5.03
CA ARG A 763 -7.68 17.22 -5.97
C ARG A 763 -7.94 17.87 -7.32
N SER A 764 -8.32 17.07 -8.31
CA SER A 764 -8.66 17.60 -9.64
C SER A 764 -9.84 18.58 -9.61
N GLU A 765 -10.79 18.35 -8.71
CA GLU A 765 -11.99 19.16 -8.45
C GLU A 765 -11.64 20.52 -7.82
N ASP A 766 -10.73 20.55 -6.84
CA ASP A 766 -10.29 21.76 -6.11
C ASP A 766 -9.68 22.83 -7.04
N TYR A 767 -9.01 22.40 -8.12
CA TYR A 767 -8.53 23.33 -9.14
C TYR A 767 -9.69 23.96 -9.92
N ASN A 768 -10.75 23.20 -10.21
CA ASN A 768 -11.89 23.70 -10.98
C ASN A 768 -12.61 24.79 -10.16
N SER A 769 -12.95 24.49 -8.90
CA SER A 769 -13.64 25.44 -7.99
C SER A 769 -12.81 26.70 -7.74
N ALA A 770 -11.50 26.57 -7.49
CA ALA A 770 -10.61 27.73 -7.32
C ALA A 770 -10.56 28.63 -8.57
N THR A 771 -10.65 28.07 -9.78
CA THR A 771 -10.71 28.84 -11.03
C THR A 771 -12.09 29.40 -11.39
N GLN A 772 -13.15 28.91 -10.74
CA GLN A 772 -14.54 29.36 -10.95
C GLN A 772 -14.97 30.51 -10.02
N SER A 773 -14.31 30.71 -8.88
CA SER A 773 -14.59 31.83 -7.97
C SER A 773 -14.24 33.18 -8.64
N PRO A 774 -15.21 34.11 -8.82
CA PRO A 774 -15.01 35.35 -9.60
C PRO A 774 -14.29 36.47 -8.81
N ILE A 775 -13.05 36.24 -8.39
CA ILE A 775 -12.25 37.22 -7.62
C ILE A 775 -11.58 38.22 -8.56
N LEU A 776 -12.36 39.00 -9.31
CA LEU A 776 -11.82 39.91 -10.33
C LEU A 776 -11.11 41.15 -9.73
N GLU A 777 -11.61 41.66 -8.60
CA GLU A 777 -10.89 42.59 -7.73
C GLU A 777 -11.07 42.21 -6.25
N ALA A 778 -10.02 42.37 -5.44
CA ALA A 778 -10.08 42.16 -3.99
C ALA A 778 -9.50 43.35 -3.23
N ASP A 779 -10.27 43.83 -2.24
CA ASP A 779 -9.87 44.86 -1.29
C ASP A 779 -9.06 44.23 -0.13
N PRO A 780 -8.01 44.88 0.41
CA PRO A 780 -7.33 44.47 1.64
C PRO A 780 -8.27 44.10 2.79
N LYS A 781 -9.41 44.78 2.93
CA LYS A 781 -10.47 44.48 3.90
C LYS A 781 -10.97 43.05 3.76
N LEU A 782 -11.21 42.58 2.54
CA LEU A 782 -11.69 41.22 2.28
C LEU A 782 -10.63 40.20 2.71
N ALA A 783 -9.35 40.45 2.43
CA ALA A 783 -8.27 39.60 2.88
C ALA A 783 -8.13 39.54 4.40
N ILE A 784 -8.34 40.66 5.11
CA ILE A 784 -8.25 40.71 6.58
C ILE A 784 -9.44 40.01 7.23
N TYR A 785 -10.68 40.38 6.85
CA TYR A 785 -11.88 39.75 7.40
C TYR A 785 -12.02 38.28 6.99
N SER A 786 -11.30 37.79 5.97
CA SER A 786 -11.24 36.36 5.60
C SER A 786 -9.95 35.63 5.99
N SER A 787 -9.18 36.15 6.96
CA SER A 787 -7.94 35.53 7.44
C SER A 787 -7.67 35.82 8.92
N ASN A 788 -6.59 35.26 9.47
CA ASN A 788 -6.22 35.44 10.87
C ASN A 788 -5.67 36.86 11.16
N LEU A 789 -5.53 37.71 10.13
CA LEU A 789 -5.19 39.13 10.28
C LEU A 789 -6.27 39.95 11.01
N ILE A 790 -7.51 39.44 11.12
CA ILE A 790 -8.56 40.02 11.98
C ILE A 790 -8.21 39.94 13.50
N ASN A 791 -7.19 39.15 13.86
CA ASN A 791 -6.65 39.04 15.21
C ASN A 791 -5.37 39.89 15.40
N VAL A 792 -5.01 40.74 14.42
CA VAL A 792 -3.76 41.51 14.38
C VAL A 792 -4.07 43.01 14.47
N PRO A 793 -4.05 43.64 15.67
CA PRO A 793 -4.53 45.01 15.87
C PRO A 793 -3.96 46.07 14.93
N PRO A 794 -2.62 46.18 14.71
CA PRO A 794 -2.08 47.23 13.84
C PRO A 794 -2.49 47.06 12.37
N VAL A 795 -2.65 45.81 11.89
CA VAL A 795 -3.10 45.52 10.52
C VAL A 795 -4.59 45.83 10.37
N PHE A 796 -5.41 45.40 11.34
CA PHE A 796 -6.84 45.67 11.37
C PHE A 796 -7.12 47.18 11.42
N GLN A 797 -6.47 47.93 12.31
CA GLN A 797 -6.63 49.38 12.42
C GLN A 797 -6.21 50.13 11.15
N LYS A 798 -5.14 49.70 10.48
CA LYS A 798 -4.61 50.35 9.27
C LYS A 798 -5.46 50.12 8.02
N TYR A 799 -6.07 48.94 7.88
CA TYR A 799 -6.68 48.50 6.61
C TYR A 799 -8.17 48.12 6.71
N ALA A 800 -8.67 47.68 7.86
CA ALA A 800 -10.03 47.14 8.01
C ALA A 800 -11.09 48.18 8.40
N THR A 801 -10.82 49.47 8.17
CA THR A 801 -11.67 50.60 8.59
C THR A 801 -13.00 50.67 7.81
N GLY A 802 -14.07 51.06 8.51
CA GLY A 802 -15.43 51.09 7.96
C GLY A 802 -16.15 49.73 8.01
N PRO A 803 -17.25 49.56 7.27
CA PRO A 803 -18.06 48.35 7.34
C PRO A 803 -17.34 47.12 6.75
N PRO A 804 -17.65 45.91 7.26
CA PRO A 804 -17.06 44.65 6.81
C PRO A 804 -17.55 44.26 5.41
N PRO A 805 -16.71 43.61 4.57
CA PRO A 805 -17.13 43.07 3.28
C PRO A 805 -18.19 41.96 3.42
N LYS A 806 -19.23 42.03 2.58
CA LYS A 806 -20.33 41.04 2.46
C LYS A 806 -19.82 39.59 2.34
N ASP A 807 -18.82 39.38 1.49
CA ASP A 807 -18.26 38.06 1.16
C ASP A 807 -17.35 37.47 2.25
N ALA A 808 -17.00 38.23 3.30
CA ALA A 808 -16.02 37.77 4.28
C ALA A 808 -16.44 36.46 4.95
N LEU A 809 -17.69 36.38 5.44
CA LEU A 809 -18.22 35.16 6.06
C LEU A 809 -18.18 33.97 5.09
N HIS A 810 -18.69 34.15 3.87
CA HIS A 810 -18.68 33.14 2.81
C HIS A 810 -17.29 32.52 2.60
N ARG A 811 -16.25 33.36 2.47
CA ARG A 811 -14.87 32.90 2.23
C ARG A 811 -14.27 32.22 3.47
N VAL A 812 -14.56 32.70 4.68
CA VAL A 812 -14.10 32.05 5.92
C VAL A 812 -14.69 30.65 6.08
N VAL A 813 -15.98 30.50 5.78
CA VAL A 813 -16.69 29.23 5.85
C VAL A 813 -16.26 28.26 4.74
N ALA A 814 -16.08 28.76 3.50
CA ALA A 814 -15.54 27.97 2.39
C ALA A 814 -14.11 27.47 2.66
N ASN A 815 -13.29 28.24 3.37
CA ASN A 815 -11.94 27.85 3.77
C ASN A 815 -11.90 26.90 4.98
N GLY A 816 -13.03 26.61 5.63
CA GLY A 816 -13.11 25.74 6.83
C GLY A 816 -12.50 26.35 8.10
N GLU A 817 -12.43 27.68 8.21
CA GLU A 817 -11.82 28.37 9.36
C GLU A 817 -12.87 28.61 10.47
N SER A 818 -13.43 27.54 11.04
CA SER A 818 -14.62 27.55 11.93
C SER A 818 -14.58 28.56 13.07
N LYS A 819 -13.39 28.83 13.63
CA LYS A 819 -13.21 29.82 14.71
C LYS A 819 -13.40 31.26 14.25
N LEU A 820 -12.95 31.57 13.03
CA LEU A 820 -13.19 32.87 12.40
C LEU A 820 -14.64 32.96 11.93
N ALA A 821 -15.24 31.86 11.44
CA ALA A 821 -16.66 31.83 11.08
C ALA A 821 -17.54 32.13 12.30
N ALA A 822 -17.30 31.44 13.41
CA ALA A 822 -18.03 31.66 14.66
C ALA A 822 -17.86 33.09 15.20
N ARG A 823 -16.66 33.67 15.12
CA ARG A 823 -16.45 35.09 15.46
C ARG A 823 -17.29 36.00 14.57
N LEU A 824 -17.26 35.82 13.24
CA LEU A 824 -18.02 36.67 12.32
C LEU A 824 -19.55 36.52 12.51
N ILE A 825 -20.05 35.31 12.77
CA ILE A 825 -21.48 35.11 13.04
C ILE A 825 -21.87 35.82 14.34
N ASN A 826 -21.11 35.62 15.43
CA ASN A 826 -21.35 36.26 16.74
C ASN A 826 -21.16 37.79 16.71
N ASP A 827 -20.30 38.32 15.83
CA ASP A 827 -20.15 39.75 15.55
C ASP A 827 -21.38 40.34 14.81
N GLY A 828 -22.45 39.57 14.58
CA GLY A 828 -23.70 40.01 13.97
C GLY A 828 -23.65 40.17 12.46
N ARG A 829 -22.83 39.38 11.75
CA ARG A 829 -22.72 39.46 10.28
C ARG A 829 -23.92 38.79 9.59
N PRO A 830 -24.35 39.24 8.40
CA PRO A 830 -25.50 38.65 7.71
C PRO A 830 -25.23 37.19 7.32
N VAL A 831 -26.02 36.27 7.89
CA VAL A 831 -25.96 34.83 7.60
C VAL A 831 -26.89 34.42 6.45
N ASP A 832 -28.01 35.14 6.25
CA ASP A 832 -29.01 34.90 5.18
C ASP A 832 -28.88 35.82 3.96
N LYS A 833 -27.65 36.17 3.57
CA LYS A 833 -27.40 36.88 2.31
C LYS A 833 -26.40 36.07 1.49
N PRO A 834 -26.69 35.71 0.24
CA PRO A 834 -25.75 35.00 -0.60
C PRO A 834 -24.61 35.91 -1.07
N ASP A 835 -23.47 35.33 -1.41
CA ASP A 835 -22.36 36.01 -2.10
C ASP A 835 -22.75 36.48 -3.52
N ASP A 836 -21.81 37.10 -4.23
CA ASP A 836 -22.03 37.60 -5.60
C ASP A 836 -22.14 36.47 -6.65
N SER A 837 -21.95 35.20 -6.25
CA SER A 837 -22.23 34.00 -7.06
C SER A 837 -23.57 33.34 -6.71
N GLY A 838 -24.37 33.94 -5.81
CA GLY A 838 -25.65 33.40 -5.38
C GLY A 838 -25.55 32.29 -4.32
N VAL A 839 -24.41 32.10 -3.68
CA VAL A 839 -24.15 31.00 -2.73
C VAL A 839 -24.20 31.49 -1.29
N TYR A 840 -24.96 30.78 -0.43
CA TYR A 840 -25.14 31.12 0.99
C TYR A 840 -24.03 30.53 1.88
N PRO A 841 -23.76 31.09 3.08
CA PRO A 841 -22.74 30.57 3.99
C PRO A 841 -23.00 29.11 4.41
N ILE A 842 -24.27 28.75 4.62
CA ILE A 842 -24.66 27.38 4.99
C ILE A 842 -24.32 26.36 3.90
N TYR A 843 -24.42 26.70 2.61
CA TYR A 843 -23.97 25.81 1.53
C TYR A 843 -22.47 25.52 1.65
N TYR A 844 -21.65 26.55 1.88
CA TYR A 844 -20.21 26.38 2.02
C TYR A 844 -19.86 25.51 3.24
N ALA A 845 -20.54 25.68 4.38
CA ALA A 845 -20.33 24.84 5.57
C ALA A 845 -20.72 23.38 5.33
N CYS A 846 -21.84 23.16 4.63
CA CYS A 846 -22.32 21.82 4.27
C CYS A 846 -21.45 21.14 3.20
N ASN A 847 -20.76 21.92 2.35
CA ASN A 847 -19.81 21.40 1.37
C ASN A 847 -18.41 21.16 1.95
N SER A 848 -17.97 21.93 2.96
CA SER A 848 -16.66 21.76 3.61
C SER A 848 -16.66 20.73 4.75
N GLY A 849 -17.83 20.33 5.25
CA GLY A 849 -17.95 19.38 6.37
C GLY A 849 -17.84 20.03 7.75
N ASP A 850 -18.01 21.35 7.85
CA ASP A 850 -17.86 22.08 9.12
C ASP A 850 -19.14 22.03 9.96
N GLU A 851 -19.31 20.92 10.70
CA GLU A 851 -20.43 20.70 11.63
C GLU A 851 -20.60 21.82 12.67
N SER A 852 -19.49 22.42 13.14
CA SER A 852 -19.52 23.49 14.15
C SER A 852 -20.14 24.77 13.56
N THR A 853 -19.71 25.14 12.36
CA THR A 853 -20.27 26.29 11.63
C THR A 853 -21.70 26.01 11.16
N VAL A 854 -22.04 24.79 10.72
CA VAL A 854 -23.43 24.43 10.39
C VAL A 854 -24.33 24.60 11.61
N SER A 855 -23.94 24.10 12.79
CA SER A 855 -24.74 24.25 14.02
C SER A 855 -25.01 25.73 14.30
N LEU A 856 -23.95 26.53 14.36
CA LEU A 856 -24.08 27.95 14.71
C LEU A 856 -24.89 28.76 13.69
N LEU A 857 -24.86 28.39 12.40
CA LEU A 857 -25.75 28.98 11.39
C LEU A 857 -27.21 28.58 11.61
N LEU A 858 -27.50 27.31 11.92
CA LEU A 858 -28.86 26.83 12.21
C LEU A 858 -29.43 27.41 13.52
N ASP A 859 -28.58 27.69 14.51
CA ASP A 859 -28.94 28.41 15.74
C ASP A 859 -29.41 29.84 15.43
N HIS A 860 -28.86 30.48 14.39
CA HIS A 860 -29.28 31.78 13.88
C HIS A 860 -30.48 31.71 12.91
N LYS A 861 -31.10 30.53 12.74
CA LYS A 861 -32.33 30.27 11.97
C LYS A 861 -32.26 30.64 10.48
N VAL A 862 -31.11 30.34 9.87
CA VAL A 862 -30.87 30.51 8.43
C VAL A 862 -31.79 29.67 7.54
N GLN A 863 -31.99 30.11 6.30
CA GLN A 863 -32.75 29.37 5.29
C GLN A 863 -31.99 28.11 4.80
N VAL A 864 -32.46 26.92 5.21
CA VAL A 864 -31.88 25.64 4.76
C VAL A 864 -32.27 25.23 3.34
N ASN A 865 -33.44 25.66 2.86
CA ASN A 865 -34.06 25.26 1.59
C ASN A 865 -33.67 26.17 0.41
N VAL A 866 -32.41 26.60 0.35
CA VAL A 866 -31.89 27.52 -0.67
C VAL A 866 -31.29 26.78 -1.88
N ALA A 867 -31.82 27.05 -3.08
CA ALA A 867 -31.26 26.60 -4.35
C ALA A 867 -29.98 27.41 -4.66
N CYS A 868 -28.81 26.84 -4.40
CA CYS A 868 -27.53 27.52 -4.58
C CYS A 868 -26.34 26.56 -4.73
N GLY A 869 -25.23 27.08 -5.28
CA GLY A 869 -23.99 26.34 -5.48
C GLY A 869 -24.06 25.24 -6.54
N GLY A 870 -22.92 24.60 -6.80
CA GLY A 870 -22.76 23.62 -7.88
C GLY A 870 -23.41 22.25 -7.61
N LEU A 871 -23.65 21.88 -6.35
CA LEU A 871 -24.29 20.60 -5.98
C LEU A 871 -25.81 20.70 -5.85
N GLY A 872 -26.37 21.91 -5.84
CA GLY A 872 -27.82 22.17 -5.90
C GLY A 872 -28.36 22.97 -4.72
N SER A 873 -28.07 22.53 -3.49
CA SER A 873 -28.52 23.10 -2.21
C SER A 873 -27.64 22.59 -1.05
N PRO A 874 -27.75 23.14 0.18
CA PRO A 874 -26.98 22.68 1.33
C PRO A 874 -27.17 21.19 1.65
N LEU A 875 -28.40 20.68 1.56
CA LEU A 875 -28.68 19.26 1.81
C LEU A 875 -28.12 18.36 0.71
N GLN A 876 -28.24 18.75 -0.57
CA GLN A 876 -27.62 18.02 -1.68
C GLN A 876 -26.08 18.02 -1.56
N ALA A 877 -25.46 19.11 -1.09
CA ALA A 877 -24.02 19.17 -0.84
C ALA A 877 -23.58 18.25 0.30
N ALA A 878 -24.23 18.32 1.46
CA ALA A 878 -23.94 17.44 2.59
C ALA A 878 -24.15 15.95 2.23
N ALA A 879 -25.16 15.65 1.41
CA ALA A 879 -25.45 14.31 0.95
C ALA A 879 -24.43 13.78 -0.09
N ALA A 880 -23.94 14.65 -0.99
CA ALA A 880 -22.94 14.29 -2.01
C ALA A 880 -21.55 13.93 -1.43
N HIS A 881 -21.23 14.41 -0.22
CA HIS A 881 -19.98 14.08 0.49
C HIS A 881 -20.18 13.09 1.64
N GLY A 882 -21.43 12.69 1.93
CA GLY A 882 -21.74 11.70 2.96
C GLY A 882 -21.67 12.21 4.40
N TYR A 883 -21.76 13.53 4.62
CA TYR A 883 -21.69 14.16 5.95
C TYR A 883 -22.97 13.91 6.77
N GLU A 884 -23.05 12.71 7.34
CA GLU A 884 -24.26 12.19 7.99
C GLU A 884 -24.81 13.12 9.09
N GLN A 885 -23.95 13.67 9.95
CA GLN A 885 -24.39 14.53 11.05
C GLN A 885 -24.92 15.88 10.54
N ILE A 886 -24.29 16.48 9.52
CA ILE A 886 -24.80 17.67 8.83
C ILE A 886 -26.18 17.38 8.22
N VAL A 887 -26.35 16.23 7.55
CA VAL A 887 -27.65 15.80 7.02
C VAL A 887 -28.69 15.68 8.14
N ARG A 888 -28.36 15.07 9.29
CA ARG A 888 -29.25 14.98 10.46
C ARG A 888 -29.65 16.36 11.00
N MET A 889 -28.72 17.32 11.03
CA MET A 889 -28.97 18.69 11.49
C MET A 889 -29.88 19.46 10.53
N LEU A 890 -29.61 19.40 9.22
CA LEU A 890 -30.44 20.02 8.19
C LEU A 890 -31.87 19.45 8.17
N LEU A 891 -32.03 18.13 8.29
CA LEU A 891 -33.35 17.48 8.30
C LEU A 891 -34.19 17.88 9.53
N ARG A 892 -33.57 18.08 10.70
CA ARG A 892 -34.24 18.59 11.91
C ARG A 892 -34.82 20.00 11.73
N GLU A 893 -34.15 20.84 10.93
CA GLU A 893 -34.59 22.20 10.60
C GLU A 893 -35.42 22.25 9.29
N GLY A 894 -35.94 21.10 8.83
CA GLY A 894 -36.91 21.03 7.73
C GLY A 894 -36.31 21.10 6.32
N ALA A 895 -35.06 20.69 6.13
CA ALA A 895 -34.46 20.63 4.80
C ALA A 895 -35.13 19.60 3.87
N GLN A 896 -35.47 20.02 2.65
CA GLN A 896 -36.21 19.25 1.66
C GLN A 896 -35.26 18.42 0.77
N ASN A 897 -35.63 17.16 0.50
CA ASN A 897 -34.86 16.27 -0.38
C ASN A 897 -34.74 16.81 -1.82
N ILE A 898 -35.74 17.51 -2.33
CA ILE A 898 -35.78 18.01 -3.72
C ILE A 898 -35.75 19.54 -3.69
N ILE A 899 -34.62 20.12 -4.11
CA ILE A 899 -34.47 21.55 -4.38
C ILE A 899 -34.03 21.70 -5.83
N SER A 900 -34.82 22.42 -6.63
CA SER A 900 -34.55 22.63 -8.06
C SER A 900 -33.55 23.76 -8.27
N ASN A 901 -32.34 23.38 -8.70
CA ASN A 901 -31.29 24.30 -9.13
C ASN A 901 -30.88 23.91 -10.55
N PRO A 902 -31.18 24.73 -11.59
CA PRO A 902 -30.85 24.42 -12.98
C PRO A 902 -29.37 24.17 -13.25
N ASN A 903 -28.49 24.77 -12.43
CA ASN A 903 -27.04 24.65 -12.54
C ASN A 903 -26.46 23.55 -11.62
N GLY A 904 -27.27 22.92 -10.77
CA GLY A 904 -26.84 21.93 -9.78
C GLY A 904 -26.51 20.57 -10.41
N GLU A 905 -25.50 19.86 -9.88
CA GLU A 905 -25.10 18.53 -10.35
C GLU A 905 -26.23 17.49 -10.20
N HIS A 906 -26.94 17.52 -9.07
CA HIS A 906 -27.92 16.51 -8.64
C HIS A 906 -29.36 17.05 -8.57
N THR A 907 -30.35 16.19 -8.82
CA THR A 907 -31.78 16.54 -8.77
C THR A 907 -32.37 16.50 -7.34
N SER A 908 -31.81 15.69 -6.45
CA SER A 908 -32.26 15.52 -5.07
C SER A 908 -31.11 15.07 -4.16
N ALA A 909 -31.28 15.21 -2.84
CA ALA A 909 -30.29 14.80 -1.86
C ALA A 909 -30.08 13.28 -1.86
N ILE A 910 -31.14 12.49 -2.07
CA ILE A 910 -31.02 11.03 -2.20
C ILE A 910 -30.24 10.64 -3.47
N VAL A 911 -30.49 11.31 -4.60
CA VAL A 911 -29.72 11.12 -5.84
C VAL A 911 -28.25 11.52 -5.64
N ALA A 912 -27.96 12.59 -4.89
CA ALA A 912 -26.61 12.99 -4.54
C ALA A 912 -25.87 11.90 -3.73
N ALA A 913 -26.49 11.41 -2.65
CA ALA A 913 -25.93 10.34 -1.82
C ALA A 913 -25.76 9.01 -2.58
N VAL A 914 -26.73 8.64 -3.42
CA VAL A 914 -26.69 7.41 -4.23
C VAL A 914 -25.56 7.45 -5.28
N ASN A 915 -25.43 8.55 -6.04
CA ASN A 915 -24.37 8.69 -7.06
C ASN A 915 -22.95 8.57 -6.46
N ARG A 916 -22.78 8.95 -5.19
CA ARG A 916 -21.50 8.99 -4.49
C ARG A 916 -21.32 7.81 -3.49
N GLY A 917 -22.27 6.87 -3.45
CA GLY A 917 -22.18 5.62 -2.67
C GLY A 917 -22.47 5.72 -1.17
N HIS A 918 -23.05 6.83 -0.71
CA HIS A 918 -23.20 7.16 0.71
C HIS A 918 -24.45 6.51 1.35
N ALA A 919 -24.47 5.17 1.42
CA ALA A 919 -25.58 4.33 1.93
C ALA A 919 -26.22 4.81 3.26
N ASN A 920 -25.44 5.46 4.12
CA ASN A 920 -25.88 5.93 5.43
C ASN A 920 -26.74 7.20 5.35
N VAL A 921 -26.41 8.10 4.42
CA VAL A 921 -27.27 9.24 4.08
C VAL A 921 -28.51 8.76 3.35
N VAL A 922 -28.39 7.77 2.45
CA VAL A 922 -29.54 7.13 1.79
C VAL A 922 -30.49 6.52 2.84
N LYS A 923 -29.97 5.79 3.83
CA LYS A 923 -30.74 5.25 4.98
C LYS A 923 -31.51 6.32 5.74
N LEU A 924 -30.89 7.48 5.99
CA LEU A 924 -31.55 8.58 6.68
C LEU A 924 -32.64 9.22 5.84
N LEU A 925 -32.41 9.43 4.54
CA LEU A 925 -33.38 10.06 3.66
C LEU A 925 -34.61 9.16 3.43
N LEU A 926 -34.41 7.85 3.17
CA LEU A 926 -35.52 6.89 3.14
C LEU A 926 -36.25 6.83 4.51
N GLY A 927 -35.49 6.90 5.60
CA GLY A 927 -36.02 7.03 6.97
C GLY A 927 -36.75 8.35 7.28
N GLN A 928 -36.84 9.29 6.33
CA GLN A 928 -37.72 10.47 6.38
C GLN A 928 -38.89 10.39 5.38
N GLY A 929 -39.13 9.22 4.78
CA GLY A 929 -40.20 9.03 3.79
C GLY A 929 -39.86 9.59 2.40
N VAL A 930 -38.57 9.73 2.07
CA VAL A 930 -38.16 10.02 0.68
C VAL A 930 -38.47 8.83 -0.21
N ASP A 931 -39.08 9.11 -1.36
CA ASP A 931 -39.44 8.12 -2.38
C ASP A 931 -38.21 7.33 -2.87
N VAL A 932 -38.31 6.00 -2.80
CA VAL A 932 -37.29 5.05 -3.24
C VAL A 932 -37.20 4.96 -4.78
N GLU A 933 -38.25 5.37 -5.49
CA GLU A 933 -38.26 5.50 -6.97
C GLU A 933 -37.80 6.89 -7.45
N SER A 934 -37.13 7.66 -6.59
CA SER A 934 -36.50 8.95 -6.94
C SER A 934 -35.60 8.82 -8.17
N ARG A 935 -35.72 9.78 -9.11
CA ARG A 935 -35.00 9.77 -10.39
C ARG A 935 -33.89 10.82 -10.50
N GLY A 936 -32.77 10.40 -11.10
CA GLY A 936 -31.64 11.26 -11.44
C GLY A 936 -31.80 11.98 -12.77
N LYS A 937 -30.73 12.69 -13.19
CA LYS A 937 -30.65 13.27 -14.54
C LYS A 937 -30.69 12.16 -15.60
N GLY A 938 -31.47 12.37 -16.66
CA GLY A 938 -31.72 11.34 -17.68
C GLY A 938 -32.69 10.24 -17.23
N PHE A 939 -33.59 10.53 -16.28
CA PHE A 939 -34.71 9.69 -15.81
C PHE A 939 -34.35 8.34 -15.16
N ARG A 940 -33.06 8.03 -15.00
CA ARG A 940 -32.58 6.82 -14.32
C ARG A 940 -33.07 6.75 -12.87
N SER A 941 -33.52 5.57 -12.45
CA SER A 941 -33.83 5.28 -11.05
C SER A 941 -32.59 5.35 -10.16
N ILE A 942 -32.76 5.58 -8.85
CA ILE A 942 -31.62 5.46 -7.91
C ILE A 942 -31.09 4.02 -7.82
N LEU A 943 -31.89 2.99 -8.13
CA LEU A 943 -31.41 1.60 -8.20
C LEU A 943 -30.44 1.38 -9.38
N GLU A 944 -30.74 1.91 -10.57
CA GLU A 944 -29.82 1.91 -11.72
C GLU A 944 -28.51 2.65 -11.40
N LEU A 945 -28.60 3.81 -10.76
CA LEU A 945 -27.43 4.63 -10.40
C LEU A 945 -26.54 3.92 -9.37
N ALA A 946 -27.14 3.33 -8.33
CA ALA A 946 -26.42 2.53 -7.33
C ALA A 946 -25.74 1.30 -7.96
N SER A 947 -26.44 0.63 -8.88
CA SER A 947 -25.94 -0.55 -9.59
C SER A 947 -24.78 -0.21 -10.54
N SER A 948 -24.90 0.89 -11.30
CA SER A 948 -23.82 1.41 -12.16
C SER A 948 -22.60 1.87 -11.36
N GLY A 949 -22.78 2.32 -10.11
CA GLY A 949 -21.72 2.71 -9.20
C GLY A 949 -21.01 1.53 -8.51
N GLY A 950 -21.62 0.33 -8.50
CA GLY A 950 -21.10 -0.83 -7.77
C GLY A 950 -21.45 -0.85 -6.29
N TYR A 951 -22.36 0.00 -5.84
CA TYR A 951 -22.57 0.29 -4.42
C TYR A 951 -23.49 -0.77 -3.77
N TYR A 952 -22.96 -1.96 -3.50
CA TYR A 952 -23.71 -3.10 -2.94
C TYR A 952 -24.60 -2.73 -1.74
N ASP A 953 -24.06 -2.01 -0.75
CA ASP A 953 -24.82 -1.60 0.44
C ASP A 953 -25.95 -0.60 0.12
N VAL A 954 -25.78 0.23 -0.92
CA VAL A 954 -26.84 1.14 -1.39
C VAL A 954 -27.91 0.36 -2.15
N VAL A 955 -27.51 -0.52 -3.08
CA VAL A 955 -28.43 -1.38 -3.84
C VAL A 955 -29.26 -2.22 -2.88
N LYS A 956 -28.63 -2.91 -1.93
CA LYS A 956 -29.36 -3.67 -0.91
C LYS A 956 -30.31 -2.78 -0.12
N LEU A 957 -29.85 -1.63 0.36
CA LEU A 957 -30.68 -0.76 1.18
C LEU A 957 -31.88 -0.20 0.41
N LEU A 958 -31.78 0.05 -0.90
CA LEU A 958 -32.92 0.42 -1.74
C LEU A 958 -33.93 -0.74 -1.86
N LEU A 959 -33.44 -1.96 -2.07
CA LEU A 959 -34.26 -3.18 -2.17
C LEU A 959 -34.95 -3.51 -0.83
N ASP A 960 -34.23 -3.40 0.29
CA ASP A 960 -34.78 -3.52 1.66
C ASP A 960 -35.92 -2.49 1.95
N HIS A 961 -36.02 -1.40 1.16
CA HIS A 961 -37.09 -0.39 1.23
C HIS A 961 -38.09 -0.47 0.06
N GLY A 962 -38.06 -1.54 -0.75
CA GLY A 962 -39.07 -1.83 -1.77
C GLY A 962 -38.79 -1.27 -3.18
N ALA A 963 -37.54 -0.92 -3.51
CA ALA A 963 -37.17 -0.47 -4.87
C ALA A 963 -37.49 -1.52 -5.95
N GLN A 964 -38.04 -1.07 -7.08
CA GLN A 964 -38.40 -1.94 -8.19
C GLN A 964 -37.16 -2.43 -8.95
N VAL A 965 -36.88 -3.74 -8.88
CA VAL A 965 -35.80 -4.40 -9.65
C VAL A 965 -36.04 -4.30 -11.16
N ASN A 966 -37.31 -4.40 -11.57
CA ASN A 966 -37.76 -4.45 -12.96
C ASN A 966 -38.81 -3.35 -13.22
N PRO A 967 -38.43 -2.05 -13.25
CA PRO A 967 -39.35 -0.97 -13.57
C PRO A 967 -39.86 -1.09 -15.01
N GLN A 968 -41.12 -0.77 -15.25
CA GLN A 968 -41.77 -0.89 -16.59
C GLN A 968 -41.54 0.32 -17.51
N ASP A 969 -40.81 1.33 -17.04
CA ASP A 969 -40.60 2.60 -17.74
C ASP A 969 -39.45 2.53 -18.76
N ILE A 970 -39.41 3.54 -19.65
CA ILE A 970 -38.62 3.57 -20.89
C ILE A 970 -37.11 3.86 -20.67
N SER A 971 -36.47 3.27 -19.67
CA SER A 971 -35.01 3.23 -19.58
C SER A 971 -34.48 2.03 -20.38
N ASP A 972 -33.68 2.28 -21.42
CA ASP A 972 -33.04 1.23 -22.26
C ASP A 972 -32.13 0.26 -21.48
N ARG A 973 -31.91 0.49 -20.18
CA ARG A 973 -31.02 -0.29 -19.31
C ARG A 973 -31.65 -0.53 -17.94
N SER A 974 -31.74 -1.79 -17.57
CA SER A 974 -32.09 -2.24 -16.21
C SER A 974 -30.99 -1.97 -15.17
N ALA A 975 -31.32 -2.22 -13.89
CA ALA A 975 -30.35 -2.31 -12.81
C ALA A 975 -29.32 -3.44 -13.03
N LEU A 976 -29.75 -4.60 -13.55
CA LEU A 976 -28.88 -5.74 -13.85
C LEU A 976 -27.86 -5.40 -14.94
N GLU A 977 -28.30 -4.80 -16.05
CA GLU A 977 -27.41 -4.29 -17.09
C GLU A 977 -26.46 -3.22 -16.57
N SER A 978 -26.94 -2.33 -15.70
CA SER A 978 -26.13 -1.27 -15.10
C SER A 978 -25.03 -1.85 -14.21
N ALA A 979 -25.32 -2.91 -13.45
CA ALA A 979 -24.32 -3.65 -12.68
C ALA A 979 -23.29 -4.37 -13.59
N CYS A 980 -23.76 -5.12 -14.59
CA CYS A 980 -22.89 -5.89 -15.50
C CYS A 980 -22.06 -5.00 -16.44
N GLY A 981 -22.57 -3.81 -16.79
CA GLY A 981 -21.91 -2.79 -17.63
C GLY A 981 -21.15 -1.71 -16.87
N ALA A 982 -21.11 -1.75 -15.53
CA ALA A 982 -20.37 -0.81 -14.70
C ALA A 982 -18.88 -0.75 -15.07
N HIS A 983 -18.19 0.37 -14.80
CA HIS A 983 -16.77 0.54 -15.14
C HIS A 983 -15.87 -0.57 -14.58
N GLN A 984 -14.68 -0.76 -15.19
CA GLN A 984 -13.85 -1.95 -14.99
C GLN A 984 -13.55 -2.29 -13.51
N TRP A 985 -13.51 -1.28 -12.63
CA TRP A 985 -13.21 -1.40 -11.20
C TRP A 985 -14.43 -1.48 -10.25
N SER A 986 -15.68 -1.46 -10.74
CA SER A 986 -16.87 -1.31 -9.87
C SER A 986 -17.98 -2.38 -10.00
N CYS A 987 -17.83 -3.42 -10.81
CA CYS A 987 -18.80 -4.52 -10.80
C CYS A 987 -18.50 -5.51 -9.67
N ASP A 988 -19.31 -5.49 -8.62
CA ASP A 988 -19.28 -6.49 -7.55
C ASP A 988 -20.16 -7.70 -7.95
N TYR A 989 -19.56 -8.88 -8.02
CA TYR A 989 -20.26 -10.17 -8.22
C TYR A 989 -21.43 -10.34 -7.25
N ARG A 990 -21.30 -9.87 -5.99
CA ARG A 990 -22.33 -9.95 -4.96
C ARG A 990 -23.54 -9.07 -5.28
N LEU A 991 -23.33 -7.93 -5.96
CA LEU A 991 -24.39 -7.01 -6.38
C LEU A 991 -25.17 -7.60 -7.55
N VAL A 992 -24.48 -8.17 -8.56
CA VAL A 992 -25.15 -8.92 -9.63
C VAL A 992 -25.94 -10.09 -9.05
N LYS A 993 -25.34 -10.87 -8.13
CA LYS A 993 -26.04 -11.97 -7.45
C LYS A 993 -27.27 -11.50 -6.67
N LEU A 994 -27.17 -10.38 -5.95
CA LEU A 994 -28.30 -9.81 -5.21
C LEU A 994 -29.46 -9.44 -6.12
N LEU A 995 -29.21 -8.74 -7.23
CA LEU A 995 -30.27 -8.41 -8.20
C LEU A 995 -30.92 -9.67 -8.81
N LEU A 996 -30.15 -10.74 -9.01
CA LEU A 996 -30.64 -12.03 -9.50
C LEU A 996 -31.36 -12.86 -8.43
N ASP A 997 -31.03 -12.68 -7.15
CA ASP A 997 -31.71 -13.31 -6.01
C ASP A 997 -33.05 -12.60 -5.72
N GLU A 998 -33.12 -11.27 -5.92
CA GLU A 998 -34.33 -10.44 -5.83
C GLU A 998 -35.17 -10.41 -7.14
N GLY A 999 -34.85 -11.29 -8.11
CA GLY A 999 -35.72 -11.56 -9.27
C GLY A 999 -35.61 -10.62 -10.47
N ALA A 1000 -34.42 -10.10 -10.78
CA ALA A 1000 -34.18 -9.37 -12.04
C ALA A 1000 -34.53 -10.22 -13.29
N ASP A 1001 -35.18 -9.60 -14.29
CA ASP A 1001 -35.70 -10.32 -15.45
C ASP A 1001 -34.60 -10.79 -16.42
N LEU A 1002 -34.27 -12.07 -16.33
CA LEU A 1002 -33.32 -12.73 -17.22
C LEU A 1002 -33.79 -12.85 -18.68
N SER A 1003 -35.08 -12.68 -18.98
CA SER A 1003 -35.60 -12.84 -20.34
C SER A 1003 -35.31 -11.62 -21.23
N SER A 1004 -35.56 -10.40 -20.74
CA SER A 1004 -35.26 -9.16 -21.48
C SER A 1004 -33.89 -8.55 -21.14
N GLN A 1005 -33.43 -8.65 -19.90
CA GLN A 1005 -32.21 -8.00 -19.42
C GLN A 1005 -30.98 -8.92 -19.54
N GLY A 1006 -31.18 -10.24 -19.33
CA GLY A 1006 -30.14 -11.26 -19.33
C GLY A 1006 -29.18 -11.22 -20.53
N PRO A 1007 -29.67 -11.13 -21.79
CA PRO A 1007 -28.81 -11.06 -22.97
C PRO A 1007 -27.87 -9.83 -22.98
N LYS A 1008 -28.40 -8.64 -22.65
CA LYS A 1008 -27.62 -7.40 -22.58
C LYS A 1008 -26.64 -7.38 -21.40
N ALA A 1009 -27.04 -7.97 -20.27
CA ALA A 1009 -26.19 -8.15 -19.10
C ALA A 1009 -25.02 -9.11 -19.40
N LEU A 1010 -25.29 -10.21 -20.10
CA LEU A 1010 -24.29 -11.17 -20.58
C LEU A 1010 -23.33 -10.51 -21.58
N GLU A 1011 -23.84 -9.79 -22.59
CA GLU A 1011 -23.01 -9.02 -23.54
C GLU A 1011 -22.05 -8.08 -22.79
N SER A 1012 -22.58 -7.32 -21.83
CA SER A 1012 -21.81 -6.36 -21.02
C SER A 1012 -20.71 -7.04 -20.18
N ALA A 1013 -21.03 -8.19 -19.57
CA ALA A 1013 -20.09 -8.97 -18.78
C ALA A 1013 -18.98 -9.61 -19.63
N VAL A 1014 -19.32 -10.17 -20.79
CA VAL A 1014 -18.37 -10.74 -21.76
C VAL A 1014 -17.42 -9.68 -22.28
N LYS A 1015 -17.95 -8.53 -22.74
CA LYS A 1015 -17.18 -7.40 -23.29
C LYS A 1015 -16.12 -6.88 -22.31
N LEU A 1016 -16.46 -6.83 -21.02
CA LEU A 1016 -15.57 -6.36 -19.96
C LEU A 1016 -14.65 -7.47 -19.40
N GLY A 1017 -14.88 -8.73 -19.77
CA GLY A 1017 -14.06 -9.87 -19.37
C GLY A 1017 -14.34 -10.38 -17.95
N ARG A 1018 -15.62 -10.44 -17.56
CA ARG A 1018 -16.06 -10.73 -16.19
C ARG A 1018 -16.47 -12.20 -16.03
N TYR A 1019 -15.47 -13.10 -16.00
CA TYR A 1019 -15.67 -14.55 -15.98
C TYR A 1019 -16.72 -15.02 -14.97
N GLU A 1020 -16.63 -14.60 -13.70
CA GLU A 1020 -17.51 -15.04 -12.62
C GLU A 1020 -18.95 -14.51 -12.77
N VAL A 1021 -19.11 -13.34 -13.41
CA VAL A 1021 -20.42 -12.74 -13.72
C VAL A 1021 -21.06 -13.43 -14.93
N VAL A 1022 -20.27 -13.75 -15.95
CA VAL A 1022 -20.70 -14.57 -17.09
C VAL A 1022 -21.15 -15.95 -16.60
N GLN A 1023 -20.34 -16.60 -15.75
CA GLN A 1023 -20.68 -17.89 -15.16
C GLN A 1023 -22.00 -17.80 -14.38
N LEU A 1024 -22.16 -16.79 -13.51
CA LEU A 1024 -23.38 -16.62 -12.72
C LEU A 1024 -24.63 -16.42 -13.58
N LEU A 1025 -24.56 -15.62 -14.65
CA LEU A 1025 -25.70 -15.40 -15.56
C LEU A 1025 -26.09 -16.70 -16.28
N LEU A 1026 -25.12 -17.48 -16.75
CA LEU A 1026 -25.34 -18.78 -17.39
C LEU A 1026 -25.90 -19.82 -16.39
N ASP A 1027 -25.35 -19.88 -15.18
CA ASP A 1027 -25.81 -20.75 -14.09
C ASP A 1027 -27.23 -20.39 -13.58
N ARG A 1028 -27.71 -19.17 -13.87
CA ARG A 1028 -29.09 -18.73 -13.62
C ARG A 1028 -30.03 -18.90 -14.81
N GLY A 1029 -29.56 -19.44 -15.93
CA GLY A 1029 -30.39 -19.77 -17.08
C GLY A 1029 -30.45 -18.72 -18.20
N VAL A 1030 -29.54 -17.73 -18.22
CA VAL A 1030 -29.38 -16.91 -19.43
C VAL A 1030 -28.87 -17.79 -20.57
N VAL A 1031 -29.61 -17.83 -21.68
CA VAL A 1031 -29.30 -18.68 -22.82
C VAL A 1031 -28.08 -18.14 -23.56
N ALA A 1032 -26.98 -18.90 -23.60
CA ALA A 1032 -25.71 -18.49 -24.20
C ALA A 1032 -25.81 -18.11 -25.70
N ASN A 1033 -26.80 -18.67 -26.40
CA ASN A 1033 -27.07 -18.45 -27.82
C ASN A 1033 -28.08 -17.29 -28.08
N THR A 1034 -28.30 -16.37 -27.13
CA THR A 1034 -29.12 -15.18 -27.39
C THR A 1034 -28.45 -14.23 -28.39
N PRO A 1035 -29.14 -13.79 -29.46
CA PRO A 1035 -28.62 -12.76 -30.35
C PRO A 1035 -28.39 -11.44 -29.61
N GLY A 1036 -27.16 -10.90 -29.69
CA GLY A 1036 -26.72 -9.72 -28.96
C GLY A 1036 -26.03 -8.69 -29.86
N GLY A 1037 -26.65 -7.52 -30.00
CA GLY A 1037 -26.07 -6.35 -30.65
C GLY A 1037 -25.55 -6.57 -32.08
N VAL A 1038 -24.50 -5.83 -32.43
CA VAL A 1038 -23.85 -5.87 -33.76
C VAL A 1038 -22.99 -7.13 -33.95
N ASN A 1039 -22.47 -7.71 -32.86
CA ASN A 1039 -21.50 -8.80 -32.88
C ASN A 1039 -22.13 -10.20 -32.93
N GLY A 1040 -23.45 -10.30 -33.11
CA GLY A 1040 -24.17 -11.56 -33.25
C GLY A 1040 -24.42 -12.28 -31.93
N THR A 1041 -23.38 -12.78 -31.24
CA THR A 1041 -23.53 -13.67 -30.07
C THR A 1041 -22.51 -13.38 -28.96
N ALA A 1042 -22.81 -13.83 -27.74
CA ALA A 1042 -21.87 -13.78 -26.62
C ALA A 1042 -20.56 -14.52 -26.93
N LEU A 1043 -20.65 -15.68 -27.59
CA LEU A 1043 -19.49 -16.48 -27.99
C LEU A 1043 -18.65 -15.75 -29.04
N ALA A 1044 -19.25 -15.19 -30.09
CA ALA A 1044 -18.54 -14.41 -31.10
C ALA A 1044 -17.86 -13.17 -30.51
N MET A 1045 -18.52 -12.46 -29.58
CA MET A 1045 -17.92 -11.33 -28.88
C MET A 1045 -16.72 -11.74 -28.01
N ALA A 1046 -16.82 -12.84 -27.26
CA ALA A 1046 -15.69 -13.38 -26.49
C ALA A 1046 -14.52 -13.78 -27.41
N SER A 1047 -14.85 -14.40 -28.54
CA SER A 1047 -13.90 -14.89 -29.55
C SER A 1047 -13.12 -13.76 -30.24
N GLY A 1048 -13.76 -12.68 -30.68
CA GLY A 1048 -13.04 -11.51 -31.21
C GLY A 1048 -12.21 -10.78 -30.15
N SER A 1049 -12.74 -10.71 -28.92
CA SER A 1049 -12.11 -10.00 -27.80
C SER A 1049 -10.91 -10.73 -27.16
N GLY A 1050 -10.53 -11.90 -27.65
CA GLY A 1050 -9.39 -12.66 -27.12
C GLY A 1050 -9.63 -13.30 -25.74
N ARG A 1051 -10.89 -13.53 -25.35
CA ARG A 1051 -11.27 -14.04 -24.03
C ARG A 1051 -11.35 -15.56 -24.01
N GLU A 1052 -10.20 -16.23 -24.14
CA GLU A 1052 -10.09 -17.70 -24.23
C GLU A 1052 -10.74 -18.41 -23.02
N ASP A 1053 -10.67 -17.81 -21.84
CA ASP A 1053 -11.35 -18.24 -20.61
C ASP A 1053 -12.88 -18.23 -20.73
N ILE A 1054 -13.45 -17.13 -21.24
CA ILE A 1054 -14.89 -16.96 -21.42
C ILE A 1054 -15.41 -17.79 -22.62
N VAL A 1055 -14.60 -17.97 -23.67
CA VAL A 1055 -14.92 -18.87 -24.80
C VAL A 1055 -15.06 -20.31 -24.31
N ASN A 1056 -14.12 -20.82 -23.50
CA ASN A 1056 -14.23 -22.16 -22.91
C ASN A 1056 -15.49 -22.29 -22.05
N LEU A 1057 -15.72 -21.34 -21.12
CA LEU A 1057 -16.90 -21.32 -20.26
C LEU A 1057 -18.22 -21.32 -21.06
N LEU A 1058 -18.33 -20.52 -22.12
CA LEU A 1058 -19.54 -20.48 -22.95
C LEU A 1058 -19.78 -21.83 -23.64
N ILE A 1059 -18.74 -22.44 -24.20
CA ILE A 1059 -18.83 -23.77 -24.85
C ILE A 1059 -19.19 -24.86 -23.82
N GLU A 1060 -18.60 -24.83 -22.62
CA GLU A 1060 -18.95 -25.73 -21.51
C GLU A 1060 -20.40 -25.57 -21.04
N LYS A 1061 -20.99 -24.37 -21.20
CA LYS A 1061 -22.40 -24.07 -20.91
C LYS A 1061 -23.32 -24.27 -22.11
N GLY A 1062 -22.86 -24.93 -23.17
CA GLY A 1062 -23.68 -25.30 -24.33
C GLY A 1062 -23.90 -24.19 -25.35
N ALA A 1063 -23.02 -23.19 -25.40
CA ALA A 1063 -22.99 -22.26 -26.53
C ALA A 1063 -22.66 -23.01 -27.82
N ASP A 1064 -23.44 -22.77 -28.87
CA ASP A 1064 -23.23 -23.37 -30.19
C ASP A 1064 -22.13 -22.60 -30.94
N VAL A 1065 -21.03 -23.30 -31.22
CA VAL A 1065 -19.85 -22.77 -31.92
C VAL A 1065 -20.14 -22.28 -33.34
N ASN A 1066 -21.26 -22.69 -33.92
CA ASN A 1066 -21.72 -22.34 -35.27
C ASN A 1066 -22.86 -21.32 -35.27
N PHE A 1067 -23.42 -20.92 -34.12
CA PHE A 1067 -24.60 -20.07 -34.08
C PHE A 1067 -24.30 -18.65 -34.58
N GLN A 1068 -24.90 -18.30 -35.71
CA GLN A 1068 -24.82 -16.97 -36.33
C GLN A 1068 -25.99 -16.11 -35.81
N GLY A 1069 -25.70 -15.21 -34.88
CA GLY A 1069 -26.65 -14.18 -34.45
C GLY A 1069 -26.87 -13.11 -35.53
N ASN A 1070 -27.70 -12.11 -35.24
CA ASN A 1070 -28.23 -11.12 -36.20
C ASN A 1070 -27.20 -10.29 -37.01
N GLY A 1071 -25.90 -10.37 -36.69
CA GLY A 1071 -24.80 -9.77 -37.45
C GLY A 1071 -24.15 -10.69 -38.49
N ASN A 1072 -24.63 -11.93 -38.65
CA ASN A 1072 -24.11 -13.02 -39.52
C ASN A 1072 -22.66 -13.50 -39.24
N ASN A 1073 -21.88 -12.83 -38.39
CA ASN A 1073 -20.54 -13.28 -38.03
C ASN A 1073 -20.62 -14.52 -37.10
N ALA A 1074 -20.14 -15.66 -37.58
CA ALA A 1074 -19.89 -16.84 -36.74
C ALA A 1074 -18.68 -16.59 -35.81
N PRO A 1075 -18.61 -17.24 -34.63
CA PRO A 1075 -17.48 -17.07 -33.69
C PRO A 1075 -16.10 -17.31 -34.32
N LEU A 1076 -16.00 -18.27 -35.25
CA LEU A 1076 -14.76 -18.58 -35.97
C LEU A 1076 -14.32 -17.45 -36.93
N HIS A 1077 -15.27 -16.80 -37.61
CA HIS A 1077 -15.00 -15.62 -38.44
C HIS A 1077 -14.51 -14.46 -37.57
N GLU A 1078 -15.16 -14.20 -36.42
CA GLU A 1078 -14.78 -13.08 -35.54
C GLU A 1078 -13.39 -13.26 -34.90
N ALA A 1079 -13.06 -14.48 -34.46
CA ALA A 1079 -11.70 -14.84 -34.02
C ALA A 1079 -10.65 -14.64 -35.14
N SER A 1080 -10.98 -15.07 -36.36
CA SER A 1080 -10.08 -14.97 -37.52
C SER A 1080 -9.90 -13.53 -38.03
N PHE A 1081 -10.95 -12.71 -37.96
CA PHE A 1081 -10.90 -11.29 -38.29
C PHE A 1081 -10.13 -10.45 -37.26
N SER A 1082 -10.08 -10.91 -36.00
CA SER A 1082 -9.44 -10.24 -34.87
C SER A 1082 -8.02 -10.75 -34.56
N GLY A 1083 -7.55 -11.81 -35.23
CA GLY A 1083 -6.18 -12.33 -35.05
C GLY A 1083 -5.98 -13.30 -33.88
N GLN A 1084 -7.05 -13.92 -33.37
CA GLN A 1084 -7.05 -14.68 -32.11
C GLN A 1084 -6.74 -16.17 -32.33
N GLU A 1085 -5.49 -16.49 -32.70
CA GLU A 1085 -5.07 -17.83 -33.18
C GLU A 1085 -5.41 -19.00 -32.24
N ASN A 1086 -5.20 -18.84 -30.93
CA ASN A 1086 -5.61 -19.86 -29.93
C ASN A 1086 -7.11 -20.15 -29.98
N ILE A 1087 -7.93 -19.12 -30.16
CA ILE A 1087 -9.40 -19.23 -30.16
C ILE A 1087 -9.88 -19.81 -31.48
N VAL A 1088 -9.25 -19.47 -32.61
CA VAL A 1088 -9.51 -20.16 -33.90
C VAL A 1088 -9.24 -21.65 -33.74
N LYS A 1089 -8.10 -22.03 -33.15
CA LYS A 1089 -7.74 -23.43 -32.90
C LYS A 1089 -8.78 -24.12 -32.02
N LEU A 1090 -9.12 -23.52 -30.88
CA LEU A 1090 -10.11 -24.04 -29.95
C LEU A 1090 -11.48 -24.24 -30.60
N LEU A 1091 -11.98 -23.27 -31.37
CA LEU A 1091 -13.28 -23.35 -32.02
C LEU A 1091 -13.33 -24.49 -33.05
N VAL A 1092 -12.29 -24.65 -33.87
CA VAL A 1092 -12.23 -25.74 -34.86
C VAL A 1092 -12.07 -27.11 -34.18
N GLU A 1093 -11.26 -27.20 -33.11
CA GLU A 1093 -11.17 -28.41 -32.27
C GLU A 1093 -12.49 -28.75 -31.55
N LYS A 1094 -13.42 -27.80 -31.45
CA LYS A 1094 -14.79 -27.97 -30.91
C LYS A 1094 -15.86 -28.14 -32.00
N GLY A 1095 -15.48 -28.27 -33.26
CA GLY A 1095 -16.41 -28.56 -34.37
C GLY A 1095 -17.08 -27.32 -34.98
N ALA A 1096 -16.43 -26.14 -34.92
CA ALA A 1096 -16.83 -25.01 -35.73
C ALA A 1096 -16.63 -25.31 -37.24
N ASP A 1097 -17.63 -24.98 -38.05
CA ASP A 1097 -17.57 -25.13 -39.51
C ASP A 1097 -16.58 -24.11 -40.09
N VAL A 1098 -15.44 -24.67 -40.54
CA VAL A 1098 -14.33 -23.95 -41.14
C VAL A 1098 -14.75 -23.17 -42.40
N ASN A 1099 -15.80 -23.63 -43.09
CA ASN A 1099 -16.29 -23.10 -44.36
C ASN A 1099 -17.59 -22.29 -44.23
N ALA A 1100 -18.04 -21.98 -43.00
CA ALA A 1100 -19.22 -21.14 -42.77
C ALA A 1100 -19.00 -19.69 -43.26
N GLY A 1101 -19.37 -19.42 -44.52
CA GLY A 1101 -19.25 -18.11 -45.17
C GLY A 1101 -20.55 -17.33 -45.20
N ARG A 1102 -20.74 -16.39 -44.25
CA ARG A 1102 -21.76 -15.31 -44.28
C ARG A 1102 -21.33 -14.00 -43.59
N GLY A 1103 -20.07 -13.91 -43.14
CA GLY A 1103 -19.53 -12.71 -42.47
C GLY A 1103 -19.25 -11.57 -43.46
N GLN A 1104 -18.84 -10.40 -42.96
CA GLN A 1104 -18.56 -9.23 -43.82
C GLN A 1104 -17.46 -9.45 -44.87
N LEU A 1105 -16.60 -10.46 -44.69
CA LEU A 1105 -15.58 -10.89 -45.65
C LEU A 1105 -15.78 -12.37 -46.08
N GLY A 1106 -17.00 -12.90 -45.99
CA GLY A 1106 -17.30 -14.30 -46.29
C GLY A 1106 -16.90 -15.26 -45.16
N SER A 1107 -16.00 -16.20 -45.45
CA SER A 1107 -15.50 -17.22 -44.52
C SER A 1107 -14.38 -16.73 -43.59
N ALA A 1108 -14.06 -17.55 -42.58
CA ALA A 1108 -12.92 -17.35 -41.69
C ALA A 1108 -11.57 -17.27 -42.45
N LEU A 1109 -11.39 -18.06 -43.51
CA LEU A 1109 -10.18 -18.06 -44.33
C LEU A 1109 -10.02 -16.74 -45.10
N GLN A 1110 -11.07 -16.28 -45.78
CA GLN A 1110 -11.08 -15.01 -46.50
C GLN A 1110 -10.79 -13.83 -45.55
N ALA A 1111 -11.38 -13.82 -44.34
CA ALA A 1111 -11.12 -12.80 -43.32
C ALA A 1111 -9.65 -12.80 -42.84
N ALA A 1112 -9.08 -13.97 -42.53
CA ALA A 1112 -7.68 -14.08 -42.10
C ALA A 1112 -6.69 -13.69 -43.22
N SER A 1113 -6.97 -14.11 -44.45
CA SER A 1113 -6.17 -13.78 -45.64
C SER A 1113 -6.22 -12.31 -46.02
N PHE A 1114 -7.32 -11.60 -45.76
CA PHE A 1114 -7.40 -10.15 -45.92
C PHE A 1114 -6.61 -9.40 -44.84
N LYS A 1115 -6.62 -9.90 -43.60
CA LYS A 1115 -5.99 -9.25 -42.44
C LYS A 1115 -4.47 -9.44 -42.34
N GLY A 1116 -3.93 -10.50 -42.93
CA GLY A 1116 -2.48 -10.79 -42.85
C GLY A 1116 -2.08 -11.81 -41.77
N TYR A 1117 -3.03 -12.59 -41.25
CA TYR A 1117 -2.76 -13.53 -40.15
C TYR A 1117 -2.28 -14.91 -40.68
N GLU A 1118 -0.99 -15.00 -41.00
CA GLU A 1118 -0.34 -16.21 -41.57
C GLU A 1118 -0.61 -17.50 -40.78
N GLY A 1119 -0.47 -17.47 -39.44
CA GLY A 1119 -0.68 -18.64 -38.59
C GLY A 1119 -2.13 -19.13 -38.60
N ILE A 1120 -3.10 -18.20 -38.55
CA ILE A 1120 -4.53 -18.49 -38.69
C ILE A 1120 -4.87 -19.05 -40.08
N VAL A 1121 -4.33 -18.48 -41.15
CA VAL A 1121 -4.52 -19.02 -42.51
C VAL A 1121 -4.00 -20.45 -42.59
N LYS A 1122 -2.78 -20.70 -42.11
CA LYS A 1122 -2.20 -22.05 -42.12
C LYS A 1122 -3.07 -23.03 -41.32
N LEU A 1123 -3.47 -22.65 -40.11
CA LEU A 1123 -4.32 -23.44 -39.23
C LEU A 1123 -5.65 -23.82 -39.89
N LEU A 1124 -6.35 -22.85 -40.51
CA LEU A 1124 -7.60 -23.10 -41.23
C LEU A 1124 -7.39 -24.04 -42.43
N LEU A 1125 -6.31 -23.85 -43.21
CA LEU A 1125 -5.98 -24.72 -44.36
C LEU A 1125 -5.53 -26.12 -43.95
N ASP A 1126 -4.98 -26.31 -42.74
CA ASP A 1126 -4.60 -27.63 -42.20
C ASP A 1126 -5.81 -28.36 -41.59
N TYR A 1127 -6.86 -27.63 -41.18
CA TYR A 1127 -8.18 -28.15 -40.81
C TYR A 1127 -9.19 -28.22 -41.98
N GLY A 1128 -8.76 -28.03 -43.23
CA GLY A 1128 -9.58 -28.29 -44.42
C GLY A 1128 -10.49 -27.14 -44.89
N ALA A 1129 -10.12 -25.89 -44.63
CA ALA A 1129 -10.75 -24.74 -45.26
C ALA A 1129 -10.67 -24.82 -46.80
N ASP A 1130 -11.79 -24.56 -47.48
CA ASP A 1130 -11.80 -24.48 -48.95
C ASP A 1130 -11.11 -23.19 -49.41
N VAL A 1131 -9.96 -23.38 -50.03
CA VAL A 1131 -9.13 -22.32 -50.61
C VAL A 1131 -9.84 -21.55 -51.74
N ASN A 1132 -10.87 -22.15 -52.34
CA ASN A 1132 -11.68 -21.59 -53.43
C ASN A 1132 -13.02 -21.00 -52.96
N CYS A 1133 -13.31 -21.00 -51.65
CA CYS A 1133 -14.56 -20.47 -51.11
C CYS A 1133 -14.82 -19.04 -51.59
N GLN A 1134 -15.97 -18.84 -52.24
CA GLN A 1134 -16.53 -17.56 -52.67
C GLN A 1134 -17.98 -17.48 -52.16
N ASP A 1135 -18.36 -16.36 -51.55
CA ASP A 1135 -19.74 -16.12 -51.09
C ASP A 1135 -20.58 -15.60 -52.28
N GLU A 1136 -21.73 -16.23 -52.53
CA GLU A 1136 -22.64 -15.88 -53.63
C GLU A 1136 -23.33 -14.51 -53.40
N ASP A 1137 -23.60 -14.16 -52.13
CA ASP A 1137 -24.37 -12.98 -51.74
C ASP A 1137 -23.52 -11.72 -51.58
N ARG A 1138 -22.28 -11.83 -51.07
CA ARG A 1138 -21.41 -10.67 -50.74
C ARG A 1138 -19.94 -10.90 -51.00
N HIS A 1139 -19.34 -10.02 -51.81
CA HIS A 1139 -17.90 -10.01 -52.12
C HIS A 1139 -17.37 -11.38 -52.57
N GLN A 1140 -17.62 -11.71 -53.84
CA GLN A 1140 -17.22 -12.94 -54.55
C GLN A 1140 -15.70 -13.19 -54.65
N ASN A 1141 -14.90 -12.82 -53.64
CA ASN A 1141 -13.44 -12.89 -53.70
C ASN A 1141 -12.92 -14.12 -52.95
N SER A 1142 -12.06 -14.90 -53.60
CA SER A 1142 -11.36 -15.99 -52.91
C SER A 1142 -10.35 -15.46 -51.90
N ALA A 1143 -9.94 -16.30 -50.95
CA ALA A 1143 -8.87 -15.97 -49.99
C ALA A 1143 -7.57 -15.53 -50.69
N LEU A 1144 -7.27 -16.10 -51.86
CA LEU A 1144 -6.12 -15.75 -52.69
C LEU A 1144 -6.22 -14.31 -53.21
N GLN A 1145 -7.37 -13.91 -53.76
CA GLN A 1145 -7.59 -12.55 -54.26
C GLN A 1145 -7.51 -11.51 -53.13
N HIS A 1146 -8.05 -11.82 -51.94
CA HIS A 1146 -7.93 -10.93 -50.78
C HIS A 1146 -6.49 -10.77 -50.29
N ALA A 1147 -5.70 -11.86 -50.22
CA ALA A 1147 -4.28 -11.79 -49.87
C ALA A 1147 -3.46 -11.03 -50.92
N SER A 1148 -3.75 -11.25 -52.21
CA SER A 1148 -3.12 -10.55 -53.34
C SER A 1148 -3.44 -9.06 -53.38
N PHE A 1149 -4.67 -8.65 -53.04
CA PHE A 1149 -5.08 -7.24 -52.98
C PHE A 1149 -4.43 -6.48 -51.81
N GLN A 1150 -4.16 -7.15 -50.69
CA GLN A 1150 -3.61 -6.52 -49.47
C GLN A 1150 -2.08 -6.66 -49.34
N GLY A 1151 -1.40 -7.27 -50.31
CA GLY A 1151 0.06 -7.36 -50.32
C GLY A 1151 0.66 -8.48 -49.45
N HIS A 1152 -0.17 -9.40 -48.95
CA HIS A 1152 0.24 -10.48 -48.03
C HIS A 1152 0.94 -11.62 -48.77
N LYS A 1153 2.12 -11.37 -49.33
CA LYS A 1153 2.86 -12.32 -50.18
C LYS A 1153 2.99 -13.72 -49.55
N LYS A 1154 3.26 -13.81 -48.24
CA LYS A 1154 3.46 -15.11 -47.59
C LYS A 1154 2.16 -15.92 -47.45
N ILE A 1155 1.02 -15.24 -47.30
CA ILE A 1155 -0.30 -15.86 -47.39
C ILE A 1155 -0.58 -16.32 -48.82
N VAL A 1156 -0.21 -15.53 -49.84
CA VAL A 1156 -0.31 -15.97 -51.25
C VAL A 1156 0.54 -17.23 -51.50
N GLU A 1157 1.76 -17.30 -50.96
CA GLU A 1157 2.59 -18.52 -51.03
C GLU A 1157 1.89 -19.73 -50.37
N LEU A 1158 1.38 -19.59 -49.14
CA LEU A 1158 0.68 -20.65 -48.39
C LEU A 1158 -0.61 -21.13 -49.08
N LEU A 1159 -1.40 -20.21 -49.64
CA LEU A 1159 -2.62 -20.56 -50.37
C LEU A 1159 -2.26 -21.33 -51.65
N LEU A 1160 -1.25 -20.87 -52.42
CA LEU A 1160 -0.83 -21.53 -53.65
C LEU A 1160 -0.26 -22.95 -53.44
N GLU A 1161 0.25 -23.28 -52.25
CA GLU A 1161 0.64 -24.66 -51.90
C GLU A 1161 -0.56 -25.63 -51.91
N LYS A 1162 -1.77 -25.16 -51.59
CA LYS A 1162 -3.01 -25.95 -51.56
C LYS A 1162 -3.73 -26.00 -52.92
N ARG A 1163 -3.13 -25.45 -53.99
CA ARG A 1163 -3.62 -25.44 -55.40
C ARG A 1163 -5.05 -24.85 -55.60
N PRO A 1164 -5.29 -23.58 -55.24
CA PRO A 1164 -6.50 -22.87 -55.63
C PRO A 1164 -6.60 -22.70 -57.14
N ASP A 1165 -7.80 -22.38 -57.61
CA ASP A 1165 -7.98 -21.74 -58.91
C ASP A 1165 -7.35 -20.33 -58.87
N ILE A 1166 -6.19 -20.21 -59.50
CA ILE A 1166 -5.36 -19.00 -59.55
C ILE A 1166 -5.98 -17.91 -60.45
N ASP A 1167 -6.84 -18.32 -61.38
CA ASP A 1167 -7.50 -17.48 -62.38
C ASP A 1167 -9.00 -17.29 -62.13
N ALA A 1168 -9.53 -17.88 -61.04
CA ALA A 1168 -10.85 -17.58 -60.50
C ALA A 1168 -11.07 -16.07 -60.44
N MET A 1169 -12.31 -15.64 -60.73
CA MET A 1169 -12.67 -14.22 -60.85
C MET A 1169 -13.55 -13.80 -59.67
N GLY A 1170 -13.17 -12.70 -59.01
CA GLY A 1170 -13.98 -12.02 -57.99
C GLY A 1170 -14.15 -10.54 -58.28
N THR A 1171 -14.58 -9.76 -57.29
CA THR A 1171 -14.82 -8.31 -57.47
C THR A 1171 -13.53 -7.51 -57.70
N HIS A 1172 -12.36 -8.05 -57.32
CA HIS A 1172 -11.05 -7.49 -57.65
C HIS A 1172 -10.44 -8.05 -58.97
N GLY A 1173 -11.22 -8.83 -59.72
CA GLY A 1173 -10.72 -9.63 -60.85
C GLY A 1173 -10.11 -10.95 -60.37
N SER A 1174 -9.15 -11.50 -61.13
CA SER A 1174 -8.33 -12.63 -60.67
C SER A 1174 -7.29 -12.19 -59.64
N ALA A 1175 -6.62 -13.13 -58.97
CA ALA A 1175 -5.57 -12.81 -57.99
C ALA A 1175 -4.45 -11.95 -58.59
N LEU A 1176 -4.14 -12.17 -59.88
CA LEU A 1176 -3.17 -11.38 -60.64
C LEU A 1176 -3.67 -9.95 -60.89
N ALA A 1177 -4.96 -9.76 -61.21
CA ALA A 1177 -5.56 -8.44 -61.35
C ALA A 1177 -5.60 -7.68 -60.01
N ALA A 1178 -5.90 -8.37 -58.90
CA ALA A 1178 -5.89 -7.83 -57.56
C ALA A 1178 -4.50 -7.33 -57.15
N ALA A 1179 -3.46 -8.15 -57.31
CA ALA A 1179 -2.07 -7.75 -57.03
C ALA A 1179 -1.60 -6.59 -57.92
N TYR A 1180 -1.97 -6.60 -59.21
CA TYR A 1180 -1.57 -5.56 -60.17
C TYR A 1180 -2.25 -4.21 -59.90
N THR A 1181 -3.54 -4.21 -59.56
CA THR A 1181 -4.28 -2.98 -59.22
C THR A 1181 -3.83 -2.37 -57.90
N ALA A 1182 -3.48 -3.20 -56.91
CA ALA A 1182 -2.90 -2.76 -55.63
C ALA A 1182 -1.39 -2.42 -55.70
N ARG A 1183 -0.72 -2.67 -56.85
CA ARG A 1183 0.73 -2.44 -57.09
C ARG A 1183 1.65 -3.29 -56.22
N HIS A 1184 1.34 -4.57 -56.07
CA HIS A 1184 2.16 -5.54 -55.35
C HIS A 1184 3.00 -6.37 -56.32
N ASP A 1185 4.02 -5.76 -56.92
CA ASP A 1185 4.83 -6.35 -58.00
C ASP A 1185 5.42 -7.73 -57.62
N ALA A 1186 5.94 -7.88 -56.39
CA ALA A 1186 6.48 -9.16 -55.90
C ALA A 1186 5.42 -10.27 -55.70
N ILE A 1187 4.13 -9.96 -55.81
CA ILE A 1187 3.01 -10.92 -55.88
C ILE A 1187 2.58 -11.15 -57.34
N VAL A 1188 2.61 -10.11 -58.18
CA VAL A 1188 2.41 -10.22 -59.64
C VAL A 1188 3.42 -11.21 -60.22
N ASP A 1189 4.71 -11.05 -59.91
CA ASP A 1189 5.77 -11.98 -60.33
C ASP A 1189 5.56 -13.40 -59.81
N LEU A 1190 5.13 -13.55 -58.56
CA LEU A 1190 4.87 -14.86 -57.94
C LEU A 1190 3.71 -15.59 -58.61
N LEU A 1191 2.61 -14.89 -58.93
CA LEU A 1191 1.44 -15.46 -59.58
C LEU A 1191 1.73 -15.83 -61.04
N LEU A 1192 2.45 -14.98 -61.77
CA LEU A 1192 2.92 -15.28 -63.13
C LEU A 1192 3.85 -16.51 -63.14
N ALA A 1193 4.81 -16.58 -62.20
CA ALA A 1193 5.69 -17.74 -62.05
C ALA A 1193 4.97 -19.03 -61.61
N LYS A 1194 3.73 -18.92 -61.13
CA LYS A 1194 2.85 -20.04 -60.76
C LYS A 1194 1.77 -20.35 -61.81
N GLY A 1195 1.77 -19.66 -62.95
CA GLY A 1195 0.97 -19.98 -64.13
C GLY A 1195 -0.31 -19.16 -64.31
N ALA A 1196 -0.52 -18.09 -63.52
CA ALA A 1196 -1.68 -17.20 -63.68
C ALA A 1196 -1.74 -16.59 -65.09
N LEU A 1197 -2.93 -16.55 -65.70
CA LEU A 1197 -3.15 -16.03 -67.04
C LEU A 1197 -2.96 -14.51 -67.06
N ASP A 1198 -1.93 -14.03 -67.77
CA ASP A 1198 -1.68 -12.59 -67.94
C ASP A 1198 -2.91 -11.87 -68.51
N VAL A 1199 -3.52 -11.03 -67.67
CA VAL A 1199 -4.73 -10.25 -67.97
C VAL A 1199 -4.51 -9.33 -69.18
N ARG A 1200 -3.26 -8.98 -69.51
CA ARG A 1200 -2.88 -8.23 -70.72
C ARG A 1200 -3.12 -9.03 -72.01
N LEU A 1201 -3.11 -10.36 -71.98
CA LEU A 1201 -3.53 -11.22 -73.10
C LEU A 1201 -5.06 -11.27 -73.22
N LEU A 1202 -5.79 -11.33 -72.10
CA LEU A 1202 -7.26 -11.33 -72.09
C LEU A 1202 -7.83 -10.01 -72.63
N TYR A 1203 -7.31 -8.86 -72.20
CA TYR A 1203 -7.70 -7.55 -72.74
C TYR A 1203 -7.31 -7.35 -74.21
N LYS A 1204 -6.24 -8.00 -74.70
CA LYS A 1204 -5.91 -8.02 -76.14
C LYS A 1204 -6.87 -8.89 -76.95
N ARG A 1205 -7.37 -10.01 -76.40
CA ARG A 1205 -8.36 -10.87 -77.08
C ARG A 1205 -9.75 -10.20 -77.17
N LYS A 1206 -10.24 -9.57 -76.10
CA LYS A 1206 -11.57 -8.92 -76.08
C LYS A 1206 -11.68 -7.57 -76.83
N ARG A 1207 -10.65 -7.21 -77.62
CA ARG A 1207 -10.67 -6.11 -78.61
C ARG A 1207 -10.39 -6.58 -80.05
N ARG A 1208 -10.40 -7.90 -80.30
CA ARG A 1208 -10.35 -8.51 -81.63
C ARG A 1208 -11.35 -9.67 -81.72
N ASN A 1209 -12.62 -9.32 -81.52
CA ASN A 1209 -13.85 -9.86 -82.11
C ASN A 1209 -15.00 -8.98 -81.64
#